data_AF-A0A8K0NHR4-F1
#
_entry.id   AF-A0A8K0NHR4-F1
#
_cell.length_a   1.000
_cell.length_b   1.000
_cell.length_c   1.000
_cell.angle_alpha   90.00
_cell.angle_beta   90.00
_cell.angle_gamma   90.00
#
_symmetry.space_group_name_H-M   'P 1'
#
loop_
_entity.id
_entity.type
_entity.pdbx_description
1 polymer ?
#
loop_
_entity_poly.entity_id
_entity_poly.type
_entity_poly.pdbx_seq_one_letter_code
_entity_poly.pdbx_strand_id
1 'polypeptide(L)'
;MSARAIIPIDANWQFKQADKDDTSYLPVSRFPTHIHLDLMHHNIIPDPFMGQNETDVQWVGETVWVYKTTFSSPEIERNTKAVLVFDGLDTFATVVLNGKAVLGADNMFVSERAEVTALLNRDGGNNELVITFDSAYLRGWKEVDRQPHHKWGCWNGDNSRLGVRKSQYHWGWDWGPVLMTCGPWRPVKLEVYESRVSDLYVEIDVDDSLEDASVVAHAEVEGFASKLRFDISFDRKTVSSEVVSVKDGDAAATFKVQSPKLWYPVRYGKQPLYTIKATLLDNENAELDTTFKKFGIRRVELIQRPLIDQPGTTFLFQVNNIPIFCGGSNWIPADSFVARISKERYYDWVKLVADGNQVMLRVWGGGIYEEQVLYDACDELGILVWQDFMFACGNYPANAAFLDSVEREARDNVKRLRHHPCIVIWAGNNEDYQYAESERLNYDPRDSNPRNWLETNFPARYIYEKILPDVCRDLVPGTYYHPGSPWGGTGSSDPTVGDIHQWNVWHGSQEKYQNFDKLVGRFVSEFGMEAFPSIQTVDAFLPNGKDDLERFAQSSTMDFHNKAAGHERRLALYLAENIRYAPDPLEYYVYCTQLVQAECVASAFRLWRRQWKGPGREYCAGALVWQINDCWPVTSWGICDYYLRPKLAYFAVKREMAPMSIGMTRRELTFAKDKHTRVHVETEVRVEIWGSNLNVEDSRSDCVVRAWDLETGKETYSGTVSTQHHFPGNASTEITWMKVPVRNEGTGEENRTVVAAYLIQDGKQTARCVNWPEPLKHLHLQRPKKLKVELAADGQSVQVSAEVPVKGLAVGCADEHVKFDDNLMDVVPGELVSIGVRNATKNTKFTAQYLNMSG
;
A
#
# COMPACT_ATOMS: atom_id res chain seq x y z
N MET A 1 -26.77 38.98 0.98
CA MET A 1 -25.95 37.94 1.65
C MET A 1 -25.92 36.76 0.71
N SER A 2 -24.80 36.57 0.03
CA SER A 2 -24.66 35.53 -0.99
C SER A 2 -24.09 34.25 -0.40
N ALA A 3 -24.64 33.10 -0.77
CA ALA A 3 -24.03 31.80 -0.47
C ALA A 3 -22.65 31.70 -1.13
N ARG A 4 -21.72 30.96 -0.50
CA ARG A 4 -20.39 30.69 -1.05
C ARG A 4 -20.50 30.08 -2.44
N ALA A 5 -19.89 30.73 -3.42
CA ALA A 5 -19.72 30.20 -4.76
C ALA A 5 -18.33 29.58 -4.90
N ILE A 6 -18.26 28.40 -5.50
CA ILE A 6 -17.01 27.73 -5.88
C ILE A 6 -17.00 27.61 -7.40
N ILE A 7 -16.08 28.31 -8.04
CA ILE A 7 -15.97 28.36 -9.50
C ILE A 7 -14.70 27.59 -9.89
N PRO A 8 -14.82 26.42 -10.54
CA PRO A 8 -13.66 25.70 -11.07
C PRO A 8 -12.92 26.56 -12.11
N ILE A 9 -11.59 26.53 -12.06
CA ILE A 9 -10.72 27.10 -13.09
C ILE A 9 -9.98 25.94 -13.74
N ASP A 10 -10.69 25.19 -14.57
CA ASP A 10 -10.25 23.92 -15.20
C ASP A 10 -10.29 23.96 -16.74
N ALA A 11 -10.78 25.04 -17.33
CA ALA A 11 -10.89 25.22 -18.77
C ALA A 11 -9.80 26.13 -19.35
N ASN A 12 -9.58 26.02 -20.67
CA ASN A 12 -8.72 26.91 -21.47
C ASN A 12 -7.27 27.06 -20.99
N TRP A 13 -6.77 26.07 -20.25
CA TRP A 13 -5.37 26.04 -19.86
C TRP A 13 -4.48 25.81 -21.07
N GLN A 14 -3.37 26.52 -21.08
CA GLN A 14 -2.30 26.41 -22.06
C GLN A 14 -0.96 26.36 -21.33
N PHE A 15 0.06 25.79 -21.96
CA PHE A 15 1.40 25.72 -21.41
C PHE A 15 2.45 26.08 -22.45
N LYS A 16 3.65 26.46 -21.99
CA LYS A 16 4.85 26.59 -22.82
C LYS A 16 6.12 26.38 -21.99
N GLN A 17 7.21 26.11 -22.69
CA GLN A 17 8.57 26.16 -22.15
C GLN A 17 8.98 27.65 -21.95
N ALA A 18 9.53 28.02 -20.80
CA ALA A 18 9.77 29.42 -20.46
C ALA A 18 10.99 30.03 -21.16
N ASP A 19 12.06 29.24 -21.33
CA ASP A 19 13.38 29.64 -21.81
C ASP A 19 13.54 29.66 -23.34
N LYS A 20 12.46 29.38 -24.08
CA LYS A 20 12.43 29.48 -25.54
C LYS A 20 11.45 30.55 -25.98
N ASP A 21 11.98 31.73 -26.32
CA ASP A 21 11.22 32.91 -26.75
C ASP A 21 10.32 32.63 -27.97
N ASP A 22 10.74 31.70 -28.84
CA ASP A 22 10.04 31.35 -30.08
C ASP A 22 8.90 30.31 -29.90
N THR A 23 8.62 29.87 -28.66
CA THR A 23 7.59 28.85 -28.41
C THR A 23 6.20 29.45 -28.21
N SER A 24 5.23 28.97 -29.00
CA SER A 24 3.82 29.29 -28.83
C SER A 24 3.22 28.51 -27.65
N TYR A 25 2.23 29.10 -26.97
CA TYR A 25 1.39 28.39 -26.02
C TYR A 25 0.62 27.26 -26.71
N LEU A 26 0.66 26.06 -26.12
CA LEU A 26 -0.09 24.90 -26.56
C LEU A 26 -1.21 24.58 -25.57
N PRO A 27 -2.38 24.09 -26.02
CA PRO A 27 -3.45 23.67 -25.12
C PRO A 27 -2.99 22.57 -24.16
N VAL A 28 -3.42 22.66 -22.90
CA VAL A 28 -3.29 21.57 -21.93
C VAL A 28 -4.28 20.47 -22.32
N SER A 29 -3.84 19.21 -22.22
CA SER A 29 -4.57 18.02 -22.68
C SER A 29 -5.72 17.62 -21.75
N ARG A 30 -5.55 17.88 -20.44
CA ARG A 30 -6.49 17.55 -19.37
C ARG A 30 -6.21 18.40 -18.14
N PHE A 31 -7.15 18.52 -17.22
CA PHE A 31 -6.93 19.21 -15.96
C PHE A 31 -7.56 18.41 -14.80
N PRO A 32 -6.87 18.25 -13.64
CA PRO A 32 -5.49 18.62 -13.33
C PRO A 32 -4.45 17.94 -14.24
N THR A 33 -3.22 18.45 -14.26
CA THR A 33 -2.20 18.02 -15.22
C THR A 33 -0.79 17.95 -14.65
N HIS A 34 0.06 17.28 -15.41
CA HIS A 34 1.50 17.19 -15.28
C HIS A 34 2.11 17.49 -16.64
N ILE A 35 3.24 18.21 -16.66
CA ILE A 35 3.85 18.66 -17.92
C ILE A 35 4.14 17.51 -18.91
N HIS A 36 4.53 16.34 -18.40
CA HIS A 36 4.79 15.18 -19.25
C HIS A 36 3.53 14.73 -20.01
N LEU A 37 2.35 14.80 -19.39
CA LEU A 37 1.08 14.44 -20.03
C LEU A 37 0.78 15.38 -21.21
N ASP A 38 1.03 16.66 -21.01
CA ASP A 38 0.79 17.68 -22.03
C ASP A 38 1.81 17.61 -23.17
N LEU A 39 3.08 17.36 -22.87
CA LEU A 39 4.11 17.14 -23.89
C LEU A 39 3.86 15.87 -24.72
N MET A 40 3.44 14.77 -24.08
CA MET A 40 3.06 13.53 -24.77
C MET A 40 1.84 13.76 -25.68
N HIS A 41 0.83 14.48 -25.21
CA HIS A 41 -0.36 14.78 -26.02
C HIS A 41 -0.03 15.51 -27.33
N HIS A 42 0.97 16.39 -27.31
CA HIS A 42 1.45 17.11 -28.49
C HIS A 42 2.58 16.40 -29.24
N ASN A 43 2.93 15.17 -28.88
CA ASN A 43 4.04 14.39 -29.45
C ASN A 43 5.40 15.12 -29.41
N ILE A 44 5.62 15.94 -28.37
CA ILE A 44 6.89 16.64 -28.15
C ILE A 44 7.90 15.72 -27.47
N ILE A 45 7.41 14.82 -26.62
CA ILE A 45 8.19 13.73 -26.02
C ILE A 45 7.55 12.39 -26.38
N PRO A 46 8.34 11.31 -26.48
CA PRO A 46 7.79 9.96 -26.54
C PRO A 46 7.14 9.56 -25.21
N ASP A 47 6.35 8.48 -25.21
CA ASP A 47 5.85 7.90 -23.95
C ASP A 47 7.03 7.31 -23.15
N PRO A 48 7.33 7.82 -21.93
CA PRO A 48 8.47 7.35 -21.15
C PRO A 48 8.31 5.93 -20.62
N PHE A 49 7.10 5.34 -20.69
CA PHE A 49 6.86 3.96 -20.28
C PHE A 49 7.20 2.94 -21.38
N MET A 50 7.53 3.41 -22.59
CA MET A 50 7.88 2.55 -23.72
C MET A 50 9.40 2.38 -23.85
N GLY A 51 9.86 1.14 -23.95
CA GLY A 51 11.26 0.80 -24.19
C GLY A 51 12.19 1.44 -23.17
N GLN A 52 13.06 2.33 -23.61
CA GLN A 52 14.00 3.06 -22.73
C GLN A 52 13.79 4.58 -22.81
N ASN A 53 12.61 5.01 -23.28
CA ASN A 53 12.28 6.41 -23.54
C ASN A 53 12.30 7.30 -22.29
N GLU A 54 12.28 6.72 -21.08
CA GLU A 54 12.58 7.47 -19.84
C GLU A 54 13.86 8.30 -20.00
N THR A 55 14.92 7.76 -20.64
CA THR A 55 16.18 8.49 -20.81
C THR A 55 16.06 9.71 -21.73
N ASP A 56 15.12 9.70 -22.67
CA ASP A 56 14.93 10.77 -23.67
C ASP A 56 14.17 11.98 -23.11
N VAL A 57 13.55 11.85 -21.94
CA VAL A 57 12.66 12.89 -21.37
C VAL A 57 13.23 13.60 -20.15
N GLN A 58 14.46 13.28 -19.72
CA GLN A 58 15.06 13.83 -18.49
C GLN A 58 15.16 15.37 -18.51
N TRP A 59 15.39 15.96 -19.68
CA TRP A 59 15.49 17.42 -19.86
C TRP A 59 14.24 18.18 -19.40
N VAL A 60 13.08 17.52 -19.38
CA VAL A 60 11.81 18.11 -18.94
C VAL A 60 11.90 18.58 -17.49
N GLY A 61 12.60 17.81 -16.65
CA GLY A 61 12.76 18.09 -15.21
C GLY A 61 13.68 19.25 -14.88
N GLU A 62 14.56 19.64 -15.81
CA GLU A 62 15.48 20.78 -15.66
C GLU A 62 14.95 22.05 -16.34
N THR A 63 13.77 21.98 -16.97
CA THR A 63 13.16 23.08 -17.70
C THR A 63 12.18 23.86 -16.83
N VAL A 64 12.07 25.17 -17.07
CA VAL A 64 11.05 26.03 -16.45
C VAL A 64 9.79 26.04 -17.33
N TRP A 65 8.63 25.82 -16.73
CA TRP A 65 7.37 25.67 -17.45
C TRP A 65 6.36 26.75 -17.04
N VAL A 66 5.64 27.30 -18.02
CA VAL A 66 4.62 28.33 -17.78
C VAL A 66 3.27 27.80 -18.20
N TYR A 67 2.32 27.78 -17.26
CA TYR A 67 0.90 27.56 -17.52
C TYR A 67 0.15 28.89 -17.53
N LYS A 68 -0.86 28.98 -18.38
CA LYS A 68 -1.71 30.15 -18.51
C LYS A 68 -3.15 29.74 -18.75
N THR A 69 -4.11 30.44 -18.15
CA THR A 69 -5.52 30.35 -18.51
C THR A 69 -6.19 31.72 -18.39
N THR A 70 -7.42 31.80 -18.87
CA THR A 70 -8.30 32.95 -18.66
C THR A 70 -9.65 32.52 -18.15
N PHE A 71 -10.23 33.30 -17.23
CA PHE A 71 -11.57 33.07 -16.69
C PHE A 71 -12.30 34.39 -16.50
N SER A 72 -13.62 34.39 -16.68
CA SER A 72 -14.44 35.60 -16.49
C SER A 72 -14.58 35.93 -15.01
N SER A 73 -14.54 37.22 -14.67
CA SER A 73 -14.79 37.67 -13.31
C SER A 73 -16.21 37.30 -12.87
N PRO A 74 -16.38 36.74 -11.66
CA PRO A 74 -17.69 36.59 -11.08
C PRO A 74 -18.28 37.97 -10.71
N GLU A 75 -19.59 38.00 -10.47
CA GLU A 75 -20.18 39.13 -9.77
C GLU A 75 -19.71 39.13 -8.31
N ILE A 76 -19.16 40.26 -7.86
CA ILE A 76 -18.61 40.43 -6.50
C ILE A 76 -19.45 41.48 -5.81
N GLU A 77 -20.35 41.04 -4.93
CA GLU A 77 -21.15 41.93 -4.09
C GLU A 77 -20.28 42.68 -3.07
N ARG A 78 -20.79 43.79 -2.55
CA ARG A 78 -20.11 44.54 -1.49
C ARG A 78 -19.92 43.65 -0.26
N ASN A 79 -18.68 43.60 0.27
CA ASN A 79 -18.25 42.78 1.41
C ASN A 79 -18.03 41.28 1.12
N THR A 80 -18.10 40.83 -0.14
CA THR A 80 -17.62 39.49 -0.53
C THR A 80 -16.11 39.49 -0.75
N LYS A 81 -15.46 38.36 -0.48
CA LYS A 81 -14.06 38.09 -0.82
C LYS A 81 -14.00 37.08 -1.96
N ALA A 82 -13.07 37.27 -2.88
CA ALA A 82 -12.69 36.31 -3.89
C ALA A 82 -11.31 35.76 -3.58
N VAL A 83 -11.18 34.43 -3.47
CA VAL A 83 -9.95 33.73 -3.08
C VAL A 83 -9.63 32.67 -4.13
N LEU A 84 -8.46 32.77 -4.77
CA LEU A 84 -7.91 31.67 -5.56
C LEU A 84 -7.40 30.60 -4.62
N VAL A 85 -7.77 29.35 -4.91
CA VAL A 85 -7.40 28.18 -4.12
C VAL A 85 -6.76 27.16 -5.05
N PHE A 86 -5.57 26.74 -4.68
CA PHE A 86 -4.78 25.72 -5.36
C PHE A 86 -4.71 24.52 -4.43
N ASP A 87 -5.36 23.42 -4.78
CA ASP A 87 -5.38 22.21 -3.94
C ASP A 87 -4.02 21.46 -3.99
N GLY A 88 -3.13 21.83 -4.91
CA GLY A 88 -1.76 21.35 -5.01
C GLY A 88 -1.02 21.89 -6.24
N LEU A 89 0.19 22.41 -6.02
CA LEU A 89 1.10 22.91 -7.06
C LEU A 89 2.41 22.13 -6.96
N ASP A 90 2.86 21.49 -8.04
CA ASP A 90 4.08 20.71 -8.06
C ASP A 90 5.18 21.46 -8.84
N THR A 91 6.20 22.06 -8.21
CA THR A 91 6.28 22.37 -6.77
C THR A 91 6.59 23.85 -6.57
N PHE A 92 7.74 24.31 -7.06
CA PHE A 92 8.15 25.71 -6.94
C PHE A 92 7.39 26.58 -7.95
N ALA A 93 6.27 27.15 -7.51
CA ALA A 93 5.36 27.88 -8.38
C ALA A 93 5.30 29.38 -8.05
N THR A 94 5.33 30.23 -9.06
CA THR A 94 4.99 31.66 -8.96
C THR A 94 3.67 31.91 -9.67
N VAL A 95 2.67 32.39 -8.94
CA VAL A 95 1.33 32.65 -9.46
C VAL A 95 1.13 34.15 -9.67
N VAL A 96 0.72 34.52 -10.88
CA VAL A 96 0.47 35.89 -11.32
C VAL A 96 -0.96 36.00 -11.83
N LEU A 97 -1.73 36.93 -11.29
CA LEU A 97 -3.07 37.27 -11.74
C LEU A 97 -3.06 38.70 -12.31
N ASN A 98 -3.53 38.87 -13.55
CA ASN A 98 -3.61 40.16 -14.24
C ASN A 98 -2.31 40.98 -14.15
N GLY A 99 -1.16 40.30 -14.32
CA GLY A 99 0.17 40.91 -14.29
C GLY A 99 0.75 41.16 -12.89
N LYS A 100 0.06 40.82 -11.80
CA LYS A 100 0.55 40.97 -10.42
C LYS A 100 0.78 39.61 -9.76
N ALA A 101 1.94 39.41 -9.16
CA ALA A 101 2.22 38.22 -8.35
C ALA A 101 1.29 38.18 -7.11
N VAL A 102 0.64 37.03 -6.89
CA VAL A 102 -0.33 36.83 -5.79
C VAL A 102 0.07 35.73 -4.82
N LEU A 103 0.92 34.80 -5.24
CA LEU A 103 1.32 33.64 -4.43
C LEU A 103 2.67 33.09 -4.94
N GLY A 104 3.51 32.65 -4.03
CA GLY A 104 4.62 31.73 -4.30
C GLY A 104 4.41 30.44 -3.51
N ALA A 105 4.65 29.28 -4.12
CA ALA A 105 4.53 27.97 -3.48
C ALA A 105 5.84 27.19 -3.60
N ASP A 106 6.17 26.38 -2.60
CA ASP A 106 7.42 25.62 -2.50
C ASP A 106 7.24 24.20 -1.94
N ASN A 107 6.00 23.77 -1.74
CA ASN A 107 5.65 22.48 -1.17
C ASN A 107 4.48 21.85 -1.94
N MET A 108 4.71 20.68 -2.53
CA MET A 108 3.74 19.95 -3.35
C MET A 108 2.48 19.55 -2.57
N PHE A 109 2.63 19.37 -1.26
CA PHE A 109 1.66 18.74 -0.38
C PHE A 109 0.78 19.73 0.40
N VAL A 110 0.94 21.03 0.17
CA VAL A 110 0.18 22.09 0.85
C VAL A 110 -0.83 22.71 -0.11
N SER A 111 -2.07 22.88 0.35
CA SER A 111 -3.04 23.74 -0.35
C SER A 111 -2.73 25.21 -0.14
N GLU A 112 -2.66 25.97 -1.23
CA GLU A 112 -2.34 27.40 -1.20
C GLU A 112 -3.57 28.26 -1.49
N ARG A 113 -3.66 29.41 -0.84
CA ARG A 113 -4.82 30.32 -0.92
C ARG A 113 -4.37 31.76 -1.08
N ALA A 114 -4.93 32.47 -2.05
CA ALA A 114 -4.62 33.88 -2.31
C ALA A 114 -5.91 34.71 -2.45
N GLU A 115 -6.09 35.71 -1.60
CA GLU A 115 -7.18 36.69 -1.74
C GLU A 115 -6.88 37.64 -2.90
N VAL A 116 -7.82 37.75 -3.85
CA VAL A 116 -7.62 38.43 -5.13
C VAL A 116 -8.73 39.40 -5.51
N THR A 117 -9.65 39.72 -4.61
CA THR A 117 -10.83 40.56 -4.85
C THR A 117 -10.46 41.89 -5.52
N ALA A 118 -9.39 42.54 -5.03
CA ALA A 118 -8.95 43.83 -5.54
C ALA A 118 -8.22 43.75 -6.90
N LEU A 119 -7.88 42.54 -7.37
CA LEU A 119 -7.10 42.29 -8.58
C LEU A 119 -7.95 41.77 -9.74
N LEU A 120 -9.16 41.32 -9.45
CA LEU A 120 -10.10 40.87 -10.48
C LEU A 120 -10.58 42.05 -11.32
N ASN A 121 -10.70 41.82 -12.63
CA ASN A 121 -11.30 42.78 -13.54
C ASN A 121 -12.79 42.96 -13.20
N ARG A 122 -13.36 44.15 -13.41
CA ARG A 122 -14.76 44.43 -13.07
C ARG A 122 -15.72 44.05 -14.20
N ASP A 123 -17.02 44.03 -13.88
CA ASP A 123 -18.12 43.96 -14.85
C ASP A 123 -18.05 42.77 -15.83
N GLY A 124 -17.68 41.58 -15.34
CA GLY A 124 -17.56 40.38 -16.17
C GLY A 124 -16.33 40.36 -17.08
N GLY A 125 -15.35 41.23 -16.86
CA GLY A 125 -14.08 41.21 -17.58
C GLY A 125 -13.32 39.89 -17.42
N ASN A 126 -12.52 39.53 -18.41
CA ASN A 126 -11.67 38.33 -18.35
C ASN A 126 -10.43 38.58 -17.50
N ASN A 127 -10.06 37.62 -16.68
CA ASN A 127 -8.83 37.60 -15.89
C ASN A 127 -7.83 36.64 -16.52
N GLU A 128 -6.56 37.00 -16.50
CA GLU A 128 -5.46 36.13 -16.91
C GLU A 128 -4.73 35.61 -15.68
N LEU A 129 -4.64 34.28 -15.57
CA LEU A 129 -3.88 33.60 -14.54
C LEU A 129 -2.68 32.92 -15.19
N VAL A 130 -1.48 33.20 -14.69
CA VAL A 130 -0.23 32.61 -15.13
C VAL A 130 0.46 31.95 -13.95
N ILE A 131 0.93 30.73 -14.14
CA ILE A 131 1.70 29.97 -13.14
C ILE A 131 3.01 29.54 -13.77
N THR A 132 4.13 29.98 -13.20
CA THR A 132 5.48 29.56 -13.63
C THR A 132 6.04 28.57 -12.63
N PHE A 133 6.48 27.41 -13.10
CA PHE A 133 7.09 26.35 -12.32
C PHE A 133 8.60 26.29 -12.58
N ASP A 134 9.39 26.50 -11.52
CA ASP A 134 10.84 26.28 -11.55
C ASP A 134 11.17 24.78 -11.49
N SER A 135 12.33 24.39 -12.02
CA SER A 135 12.85 23.02 -11.89
C SER A 135 13.07 22.65 -10.43
N ALA A 136 12.29 21.69 -9.91
CA ALA A 136 12.46 21.14 -8.58
C ALA A 136 13.84 20.47 -8.39
N TYR A 137 14.36 19.83 -9.43
CA TYR A 137 15.68 19.21 -9.43
C TYR A 137 16.79 20.24 -9.17
N LEU A 138 16.83 21.31 -9.98
CA LEU A 138 17.84 22.36 -9.86
C LEU A 138 17.68 23.19 -8.58
N ARG A 139 16.44 23.37 -8.09
CA ARG A 139 16.16 24.00 -6.79
C ARG A 139 16.68 23.15 -5.63
N GLY A 140 16.50 21.82 -5.68
CA GLY A 140 17.02 20.91 -4.68
C GLY A 140 18.54 20.99 -4.53
N TRP A 141 19.28 20.96 -5.65
CA TRP A 141 20.74 21.14 -5.63
C TRP A 141 21.18 22.49 -5.05
N LYS A 142 20.44 23.57 -5.32
CA LYS A 142 20.71 24.87 -4.67
C LYS A 142 20.54 24.82 -3.16
N GLU A 143 19.58 24.05 -2.62
CA GLU A 143 19.43 23.89 -1.18
C GLU A 143 20.52 22.99 -0.56
N VAL A 144 21.00 22.00 -1.30
CA VAL A 144 22.16 21.18 -0.93
C VAL A 144 23.40 22.06 -0.79
N ASP A 145 23.70 22.88 -1.80
CA ASP A 145 24.87 23.77 -1.82
C ASP A 145 24.83 24.85 -0.71
N ARG A 146 23.63 25.29 -0.32
CA ARG A 146 23.44 26.27 0.77
C ARG A 146 23.71 25.71 2.16
N GLN A 147 23.71 24.39 2.32
CA GLN A 147 23.89 23.71 3.60
C GLN A 147 25.07 22.73 3.53
N PRO A 148 26.32 23.23 3.34
CA PRO A 148 27.49 22.38 3.17
C PRO A 148 27.88 21.58 4.43
N HIS A 149 27.30 21.91 5.58
CA HIS A 149 27.54 21.21 6.85
C HIS A 149 26.56 20.06 7.10
N HIS A 150 25.43 20.00 6.37
CA HIS A 150 24.50 18.90 6.48
C HIS A 150 25.08 17.65 5.79
N LYS A 151 24.92 16.49 6.41
CA LYS A 151 25.34 15.22 5.80
C LYS A 151 24.25 14.70 4.87
N TRP A 152 24.24 15.20 3.64
CA TRP A 152 23.32 14.76 2.61
C TRP A 152 23.57 13.30 2.22
N GLY A 153 22.49 12.53 2.11
CA GLY A 153 22.55 11.16 1.62
C GLY A 153 21.21 10.44 1.73
N CYS A 154 20.99 9.50 0.81
CA CYS A 154 19.83 8.62 0.74
C CYS A 154 20.19 7.28 0.07
N TRP A 155 19.34 6.26 0.23
CA TRP A 155 19.52 4.98 -0.49
C TRP A 155 19.01 5.02 -1.94
N ASN A 156 17.92 5.75 -2.21
CA ASN A 156 17.25 5.79 -3.51
C ASN A 156 17.09 7.22 -4.03
N GLY A 157 17.21 7.37 -5.36
CA GLY A 157 17.13 8.64 -6.05
C GLY A 157 18.38 9.52 -5.87
N ASP A 158 18.25 10.80 -6.24
CA ASP A 158 19.32 11.80 -6.12
C ASP A 158 19.19 12.62 -4.83
N ASN A 159 20.33 13.03 -4.24
CA ASN A 159 20.36 13.78 -2.97
C ASN A 159 19.59 15.10 -2.99
N SER A 160 19.41 15.72 -4.17
CA SER A 160 18.64 16.96 -4.32
C SER A 160 17.19 16.83 -3.85
N ARG A 161 16.62 15.61 -3.82
CA ARG A 161 15.25 15.37 -3.34
C ARG A 161 15.04 15.71 -1.87
N LEU A 162 16.07 15.56 -1.04
CA LEU A 162 15.99 15.73 0.41
C LEU A 162 15.75 17.20 0.80
N GLY A 163 16.17 18.14 -0.06
CA GLY A 163 15.97 19.58 0.14
C GLY A 163 14.61 20.09 -0.32
N VAL A 164 13.74 19.24 -0.87
CA VAL A 164 12.48 19.66 -1.53
C VAL A 164 11.29 18.87 -0.98
N ARG A 165 10.22 19.57 -0.62
CA ARG A 165 8.94 18.95 -0.26
C ARG A 165 8.11 18.66 -1.51
N LYS A 166 8.44 17.54 -2.15
CA LYS A 166 7.82 16.97 -3.36
C LYS A 166 7.78 15.45 -3.22
N SER A 167 6.94 14.75 -3.98
CA SER A 167 6.97 13.28 -4.01
C SER A 167 8.36 12.76 -4.34
N GLN A 168 8.92 11.97 -3.44
CA GLN A 168 10.33 11.58 -3.47
C GLN A 168 10.60 10.61 -4.62
N TYR A 169 9.63 9.75 -4.96
CA TYR A 169 9.74 8.80 -6.07
C TYR A 169 9.90 9.44 -7.46
N HIS A 170 9.63 10.75 -7.63
CA HIS A 170 9.86 11.44 -8.92
C HIS A 170 11.35 11.47 -9.32
N TRP A 171 12.27 11.37 -8.34
CA TRP A 171 13.71 11.24 -8.57
C TRP A 171 14.15 9.81 -8.91
N GLY A 172 13.20 8.91 -9.19
CA GLY A 172 13.45 7.48 -9.35
C GLY A 172 13.48 6.75 -8.02
N TRP A 173 13.13 5.47 -8.08
CA TRP A 173 13.17 4.56 -6.95
C TRP A 173 13.57 3.16 -7.46
N ASP A 174 13.85 2.23 -6.55
CA ASP A 174 14.21 0.85 -6.93
C ASP A 174 13.08 0.05 -7.63
N TRP A 175 11.89 0.64 -7.79
CA TRP A 175 10.77 0.12 -8.58
C TRP A 175 10.20 1.12 -9.60
N GLY A 176 10.74 2.36 -9.68
CA GLY A 176 10.10 3.48 -10.38
C GLY A 176 11.06 4.33 -11.20
N PRO A 177 10.59 4.96 -12.30
CA PRO A 177 11.44 5.74 -13.20
C PRO A 177 11.75 7.13 -12.63
N VAL A 178 12.81 7.77 -13.14
CA VAL A 178 13.10 9.18 -12.91
C VAL A 178 12.23 10.01 -13.85
N LEU A 179 11.14 10.58 -13.32
CA LEU A 179 10.21 11.43 -14.08
C LEU A 179 9.91 12.70 -13.29
N MET A 180 10.82 13.66 -13.42
CA MET A 180 10.77 14.95 -12.75
C MET A 180 9.71 15.89 -13.37
N THR A 181 8.45 15.60 -13.09
CA THR A 181 7.31 16.38 -13.58
C THR A 181 7.04 17.65 -12.75
N CYS A 182 6.16 18.51 -13.26
CA CYS A 182 5.61 19.69 -12.57
C CYS A 182 4.20 20.02 -13.10
N GLY A 183 3.49 20.90 -12.40
CA GLY A 183 2.21 21.45 -12.86
C GLY A 183 1.18 21.64 -11.74
N PRO A 184 0.00 22.19 -12.08
CA PRO A 184 -1.16 22.19 -11.20
C PRO A 184 -1.73 20.76 -11.13
N TRP A 185 -1.14 19.94 -10.26
CA TRP A 185 -1.43 18.51 -10.16
C TRP A 185 -2.75 18.19 -9.47
N ARG A 186 -3.36 19.21 -8.83
CA ARG A 186 -4.67 19.17 -8.19
C ARG A 186 -5.56 20.34 -8.63
N PRO A 187 -6.87 20.32 -8.32
CA PRO A 187 -7.81 21.34 -8.78
C PRO A 187 -7.42 22.78 -8.40
N VAL A 188 -7.81 23.71 -9.27
CA VAL A 188 -7.71 25.16 -9.07
C VAL A 188 -9.12 25.74 -9.13
N LYS A 189 -9.47 26.57 -8.16
CA LYS A 189 -10.82 27.14 -8.02
C LYS A 189 -10.78 28.56 -7.49
N LEU A 190 -11.80 29.34 -7.83
CA LEU A 190 -12.08 30.65 -7.25
C LEU A 190 -13.25 30.49 -6.28
N GLU A 191 -13.02 30.80 -5.01
CA GLU A 191 -14.07 30.85 -3.99
C GLU A 191 -14.52 32.28 -3.78
N VAL A 192 -15.83 32.53 -3.87
CA VAL A 192 -16.43 33.85 -3.58
C VAL A 192 -17.36 33.70 -2.40
N TYR A 193 -17.09 34.40 -1.30
CA TYR A 193 -17.86 34.27 -0.06
C TYR A 193 -17.76 35.51 0.82
N GLU A 194 -18.79 35.75 1.64
CA GLU A 194 -18.69 36.68 2.77
C GLU A 194 -18.31 35.95 4.06
N SER A 195 -18.83 34.73 4.24
CA SER A 195 -18.45 33.81 5.32
C SER A 195 -18.39 32.36 4.80
N ARG A 196 -17.55 31.51 5.40
CA ARG A 196 -17.41 30.10 5.03
C ARG A 196 -17.03 29.23 6.22
N VAL A 197 -17.28 27.93 6.10
CA VAL A 197 -16.68 26.91 6.97
C VAL A 197 -15.31 26.55 6.39
N SER A 198 -14.24 26.89 7.09
CA SER A 198 -12.85 26.61 6.67
C SER A 198 -12.40 25.21 7.05
N ASP A 199 -12.97 24.64 8.10
CA ASP A 199 -12.62 23.31 8.61
C ASP A 199 -13.85 22.64 9.26
N LEU A 200 -13.97 21.32 9.13
CA LEU A 200 -15.03 20.51 9.74
C LEU A 200 -14.46 19.15 10.13
N TYR A 201 -14.59 18.79 11.41
CA TYR A 201 -14.16 17.49 11.92
C TYR A 201 -15.02 17.02 13.09
N VAL A 202 -14.80 15.76 13.48
CA VAL A 202 -15.44 15.15 14.65
C VAL A 202 -14.40 14.51 15.55
N GLU A 203 -14.58 14.67 16.85
CA GLU A 203 -13.92 13.87 17.88
C GLU A 203 -14.90 12.80 18.34
N ILE A 204 -14.41 11.57 18.47
CA ILE A 204 -15.23 10.40 18.76
C ILE A 204 -14.65 9.70 19.98
N ASP A 205 -15.47 9.56 21.01
CA ASP A 205 -15.18 8.75 22.18
C ASP A 205 -16.21 7.64 22.27
N VAL A 206 -15.76 6.39 22.33
CA VAL A 206 -16.62 5.20 22.40
C VAL A 206 -16.32 4.50 23.72
N ASP A 207 -17.37 4.29 24.51
CA ASP A 207 -17.27 3.63 25.82
C ASP A 207 -16.73 2.19 25.68
N ASP A 208 -16.04 1.70 26.71
CA ASP A 208 -15.48 0.34 26.73
C ASP A 208 -16.56 -0.73 26.51
N SER A 209 -17.81 -0.47 26.92
CA SER A 209 -18.96 -1.37 26.69
C SER A 209 -19.43 -1.41 25.23
N LEU A 210 -19.02 -0.45 24.40
CA LEU A 210 -19.44 -0.25 23.01
C LEU A 210 -20.92 0.17 22.82
N GLU A 211 -21.67 0.38 23.89
CA GLU A 211 -23.11 0.71 23.84
C GLU A 211 -23.38 2.21 23.71
N ASP A 212 -22.42 3.07 24.05
CA ASP A 212 -22.57 4.52 23.99
C ASP A 212 -21.35 5.16 23.32
N ALA A 213 -21.59 6.21 22.54
CA ALA A 213 -20.55 7.06 21.96
C ALA A 213 -20.88 8.55 22.12
N SER A 214 -19.85 9.35 22.40
CA SER A 214 -19.89 10.80 22.32
C SER A 214 -19.22 11.25 21.03
N VAL A 215 -19.94 12.02 20.21
CA VAL A 215 -19.43 12.62 18.97
C VAL A 215 -19.45 14.14 19.15
N VAL A 216 -18.29 14.77 19.21
CA VAL A 216 -18.17 16.23 19.25
C VAL A 216 -17.85 16.72 17.86
N ALA A 217 -18.78 17.45 17.24
CA ALA A 217 -18.54 18.09 15.94
C ALA A 217 -17.93 19.47 16.16
N HIS A 218 -16.91 19.79 15.37
CA HIS A 218 -16.18 21.06 15.41
C HIS A 218 -16.16 21.67 14.02
N ALA A 219 -16.29 23.00 13.95
CA ALA A 219 -16.13 23.76 12.73
C ALA A 219 -15.35 25.05 12.99
N GLU A 220 -14.39 25.33 12.11
CA GLU A 220 -13.74 26.64 12.02
C GLU A 220 -14.47 27.46 10.94
N VAL A 221 -14.72 28.73 11.23
CA VAL A 221 -15.53 29.66 10.44
C VAL A 221 -14.74 30.93 10.17
N GLU A 222 -14.64 31.30 8.90
CA GLU A 222 -14.14 32.60 8.48
C GLU A 222 -15.31 33.50 8.09
N GLY A 223 -15.33 34.76 8.55
CA GLY A 223 -16.33 35.76 8.16
C GLY A 223 -17.08 36.35 9.35
N PHE A 224 -18.32 36.80 9.11
CA PHE A 224 -19.16 37.48 10.12
C PHE A 224 -20.28 36.60 10.67
N ALA A 225 -20.55 35.45 10.04
CA ALA A 225 -21.65 34.58 10.43
C ALA A 225 -21.52 34.14 11.90
N SER A 226 -22.63 34.22 12.64
CA SER A 226 -22.66 33.99 14.09
C SER A 226 -23.39 32.70 14.50
N LYS A 227 -23.93 31.95 13.53
CA LYS A 227 -24.71 30.74 13.76
C LYS A 227 -24.28 29.63 12.80
N LEU A 228 -24.21 28.41 13.31
CA LEU A 228 -23.93 27.21 12.54
C LEU A 228 -24.89 26.09 12.95
N ARG A 229 -25.45 25.38 11.98
CA ARG A 229 -26.23 24.16 12.20
C ARG A 229 -25.38 22.93 11.88
N PHE A 230 -25.25 22.03 12.83
CA PHE A 230 -24.70 20.70 12.63
C PHE A 230 -25.84 19.68 12.46
N ASP A 231 -25.77 18.86 11.42
CA ASP A 231 -26.69 17.75 11.18
C ASP A 231 -25.90 16.44 11.08
N ILE A 232 -26.18 15.47 11.97
CA ILE A 232 -25.65 14.10 11.88
C ILE A 232 -26.69 13.23 11.19
N SER A 233 -26.27 12.46 10.20
CA SER A 233 -27.13 11.50 9.50
C SER A 233 -26.47 10.13 9.31
N PHE A 234 -27.30 9.10 9.24
CA PHE A 234 -26.94 7.72 8.94
C PHE A 234 -27.97 7.14 7.99
N ASP A 235 -27.54 6.41 6.95
CA ASP A 235 -28.44 5.89 5.89
C ASP A 235 -29.39 6.97 5.31
N ARG A 236 -28.87 8.19 5.13
CA ARG A 236 -29.61 9.38 4.65
C ARG A 236 -30.77 9.83 5.56
N LYS A 237 -30.81 9.36 6.80
CA LYS A 237 -31.77 9.81 7.82
C LYS A 237 -31.05 10.66 8.86
N THR A 238 -31.58 11.84 9.15
CA THR A 238 -31.07 12.68 10.23
C THR A 238 -31.23 11.96 11.57
N VAL A 239 -30.12 11.79 12.27
CA VAL A 239 -30.03 11.22 13.62
C VAL A 239 -30.17 12.33 14.66
N SER A 240 -29.50 13.47 14.44
CA SER A 240 -29.58 14.64 15.31
C SER A 240 -29.29 15.92 14.53
N SER A 241 -29.76 17.06 15.05
CA SER A 241 -29.55 18.39 14.50
C SER A 241 -29.43 19.41 15.64
N GLU A 242 -28.40 20.26 15.59
CA GLU A 242 -28.16 21.27 16.62
C GLU A 242 -27.69 22.58 15.99
N VAL A 243 -28.24 23.71 16.44
CA VAL A 243 -27.82 25.05 16.03
C VAL A 243 -27.05 25.68 17.18
N VAL A 244 -25.81 26.08 16.91
CA VAL A 244 -24.89 26.67 17.89
C VAL A 244 -24.41 28.04 17.44
N SER A 245 -23.94 28.83 18.40
CA SER A 245 -23.29 30.11 18.11
C SER A 245 -21.83 29.89 17.70
N VAL A 246 -21.39 30.63 16.69
CA VAL A 246 -19.98 30.77 16.33
C VAL A 246 -19.36 31.81 17.26
N LYS A 247 -18.28 31.46 17.96
CA LYS A 247 -17.54 32.33 18.88
C LYS A 247 -16.08 32.35 18.49
N ASP A 248 -15.54 33.55 18.28
CA ASP A 248 -14.13 33.76 17.90
C ASP A 248 -13.67 32.96 16.67
N GLY A 249 -14.61 32.63 15.77
CA GLY A 249 -14.34 31.81 14.57
C GLY A 249 -14.58 30.32 14.76
N ASP A 250 -14.97 29.86 15.95
CA ASP A 250 -15.15 28.43 16.24
C ASP A 250 -16.61 28.10 16.62
N ALA A 251 -17.04 26.89 16.27
CA ALA A 251 -18.30 26.32 16.69
C ALA A 251 -18.14 24.84 17.02
N ALA A 252 -18.83 24.39 18.08
CA ALA A 252 -18.84 22.98 18.47
C ALA A 252 -20.20 22.55 19.01
N ALA A 253 -20.56 21.29 18.79
CA ALA A 253 -21.76 20.65 19.31
C ALA A 253 -21.46 19.20 19.73
N THR A 254 -22.08 18.73 20.81
CA THR A 254 -21.85 17.37 21.35
C THR A 254 -23.09 16.52 21.18
N PHE A 255 -22.93 15.40 20.49
CA PHE A 255 -23.99 14.44 20.20
C PHE A 255 -23.75 13.14 20.96
N LYS A 256 -24.75 12.67 21.70
CA LYS A 256 -24.72 11.34 22.32
C LYS A 256 -25.42 10.34 21.41
N VAL A 257 -24.71 9.28 21.04
CA VAL A 257 -25.22 8.21 20.17
C VAL A 257 -25.33 6.94 20.99
N GLN A 258 -26.56 6.53 21.30
CA GLN A 258 -26.85 5.26 21.99
C GLN A 258 -26.93 4.13 20.98
N SER A 259 -26.40 2.97 21.35
CA SER A 259 -26.23 1.78 20.51
C SER A 259 -25.70 2.13 19.10
N PRO A 260 -24.51 2.78 19.02
CA PRO A 260 -23.96 3.25 17.77
C PRO A 260 -23.73 2.09 16.80
N LYS A 261 -23.99 2.33 15.51
CA LYS A 261 -23.50 1.44 14.44
C LYS A 261 -22.00 1.64 14.29
N LEU A 262 -21.20 0.75 14.87
CA LEU A 262 -19.75 0.83 14.86
C LEU A 262 -19.14 0.41 13.52
N TRP A 263 -18.10 1.12 13.11
CA TRP A 263 -17.27 0.81 11.94
C TRP A 263 -16.23 -0.25 12.31
N TYR A 264 -16.12 -1.30 11.48
CA TYR A 264 -15.14 -2.37 11.64
C TYR A 264 -14.31 -2.55 10.38
N PRO A 265 -13.06 -3.01 10.49
CA PRO A 265 -12.30 -3.46 9.34
C PRO A 265 -12.96 -4.66 8.67
N VAL A 266 -12.61 -4.88 7.40
CA VAL A 266 -13.10 -5.99 6.58
C VAL A 266 -12.94 -7.29 7.33
N ARG A 267 -13.97 -8.15 7.25
CA ARG A 267 -14.10 -9.45 7.96
C ARG A 267 -14.43 -9.40 9.45
N TYR A 268 -14.24 -8.27 10.12
CA TYR A 268 -14.54 -8.13 11.55
C TYR A 268 -15.88 -7.45 11.82
N GLY A 269 -16.57 -6.99 10.78
CA GLY A 269 -17.91 -6.41 10.87
C GLY A 269 -18.28 -5.63 9.61
N LYS A 270 -19.31 -4.80 9.73
CA LYS A 270 -19.74 -3.85 8.69
C LYS A 270 -19.00 -2.52 8.82
N GLN A 271 -19.10 -1.70 7.78
CA GLN A 271 -18.45 -0.39 7.66
C GLN A 271 -19.48 0.76 7.65
N PRO A 272 -20.35 0.93 8.67
CA PRO A 272 -21.27 2.07 8.73
C PRO A 272 -20.51 3.39 8.73
N LEU A 273 -20.91 4.29 7.83
CA LEU A 273 -20.40 5.66 7.74
C LEU A 273 -21.56 6.64 7.99
N TYR A 274 -21.39 7.48 9.01
CA TYR A 274 -22.26 8.62 9.28
C TYR A 274 -21.82 9.80 8.43
N THR A 275 -22.68 10.80 8.30
CA THR A 275 -22.33 12.09 7.69
C THR A 275 -22.61 13.20 8.69
N ILE A 276 -21.59 14.01 8.96
CA ILE A 276 -21.72 15.30 9.65
C ILE A 276 -21.81 16.39 8.57
N LYS A 277 -22.87 17.20 8.61
CA LYS A 277 -23.05 18.37 7.75
C LYS A 277 -23.02 19.63 8.61
N ALA A 278 -22.20 20.60 8.24
CA ALA A 278 -22.17 21.93 8.86
C ALA A 278 -22.76 22.94 7.88
N THR A 279 -23.83 23.61 8.28
CA THR A 279 -24.51 24.65 7.52
C THR A 279 -24.32 25.98 8.23
N LEU A 280 -23.61 26.91 7.61
CA LEU A 280 -23.41 28.26 8.14
C LEU A 280 -24.64 29.13 7.85
N LEU A 281 -25.13 29.85 8.85
CA LEU A 281 -26.38 30.61 8.77
C LEU A 281 -26.15 32.10 9.02
N ASP A 282 -26.91 32.94 8.34
CA ASP A 282 -26.98 34.37 8.65
C ASP A 282 -27.92 34.68 9.84
N ASN A 283 -28.13 35.98 10.11
CA ASN A 283 -29.00 36.43 11.20
C ASN A 283 -30.49 36.14 10.94
N GLU A 284 -30.90 36.04 9.67
CA GLU A 284 -32.25 35.72 9.21
C GLU A 284 -32.46 34.20 9.02
N ASN A 285 -31.42 33.39 9.30
CA ASN A 285 -31.32 31.94 9.13
C ASN A 285 -31.29 31.47 7.66
N ALA A 286 -30.85 32.30 6.72
CA ALA A 286 -30.51 31.86 5.37
C ALA A 286 -29.14 31.14 5.35
N GLU A 287 -28.97 30.17 4.46
CA GLU A 287 -27.74 29.38 4.34
C GLU A 287 -26.65 30.16 3.57
N LEU A 288 -25.49 30.35 4.21
CA LEU A 288 -24.33 31.06 3.66
C LEU A 288 -23.26 30.12 3.11
N ASP A 289 -23.05 28.98 3.75
CA ASP A 289 -22.11 27.96 3.30
C ASP A 289 -22.55 26.60 3.83
N THR A 290 -22.13 25.54 3.17
CA THR A 290 -22.39 24.17 3.60
C THR A 290 -21.21 23.28 3.24
N THR A 291 -20.75 22.51 4.23
CA THR A 291 -19.75 21.46 4.03
C THR A 291 -20.16 20.20 4.78
N PHE A 292 -19.63 19.05 4.38
CA PHE A 292 -19.91 17.77 5.04
C PHE A 292 -18.69 16.86 5.03
N LYS A 293 -18.64 15.95 5.99
CA LYS A 293 -17.66 14.86 6.09
C LYS A 293 -18.37 13.56 6.43
N LYS A 294 -17.89 12.46 5.83
CA LYS A 294 -18.25 11.11 6.31
C LYS A 294 -17.36 10.75 7.50
N PHE A 295 -17.85 9.95 8.42
CA PHE A 295 -17.03 9.42 9.52
C PHE A 295 -17.55 8.07 10.01
N GLY A 296 -16.67 7.26 10.58
CA GLY A 296 -17.01 5.98 11.21
C GLY A 296 -16.81 6.05 12.72
N ILE A 297 -17.84 5.66 13.48
CA ILE A 297 -17.73 5.55 14.94
C ILE A 297 -17.01 4.24 15.26
N ARG A 298 -15.84 4.32 15.88
CA ARG A 298 -15.07 3.15 16.33
C ARG A 298 -14.14 3.56 17.45
N ARG A 299 -13.69 2.57 18.22
CA ARG A 299 -12.50 2.68 19.07
C ARG A 299 -11.32 1.99 18.39
N VAL A 300 -10.15 2.60 18.43
CA VAL A 300 -8.89 1.98 17.99
C VAL A 300 -7.77 2.24 18.98
N GLU A 301 -6.98 1.22 19.28
CA GLU A 301 -5.82 1.31 20.15
C GLU A 301 -4.66 0.49 19.60
N LEU A 302 -3.43 1.00 19.74
CA LEU A 302 -2.23 0.18 19.62
C LEU A 302 -1.89 -0.39 20.99
N ILE A 303 -1.88 -1.71 21.09
CA ILE A 303 -1.59 -2.43 22.33
C ILE A 303 -0.12 -2.82 22.37
N GLN A 304 0.61 -2.30 23.37
CA GLN A 304 2.01 -2.60 23.64
C GLN A 304 2.19 -3.12 25.06
N ARG A 305 2.04 -4.43 25.24
CA ARG A 305 2.15 -5.12 26.54
C ARG A 305 3.17 -6.26 26.50
N PRO A 306 3.75 -6.67 27.64
CA PRO A 306 4.63 -7.83 27.70
C PRO A 306 3.96 -9.11 27.19
N LEU A 307 4.75 -9.98 26.55
CA LEU A 307 4.33 -11.29 26.05
C LEU A 307 4.64 -12.40 27.06
N ILE A 308 3.87 -13.49 26.98
CA ILE A 308 4.12 -14.74 27.69
C ILE A 308 5.18 -15.53 26.89
N ASP A 309 6.17 -16.12 27.56
CA ASP A 309 7.21 -16.97 26.94
C ASP A 309 8.14 -16.29 25.91
N GLN A 310 8.02 -14.98 25.65
CA GLN A 310 8.91 -14.19 24.78
C GLN A 310 9.22 -12.80 25.37
N PRO A 311 10.42 -12.23 25.10
CA PRO A 311 10.80 -10.89 25.56
C PRO A 311 10.10 -9.78 24.75
N GLY A 312 10.21 -8.53 25.22
CA GLY A 312 9.70 -7.35 24.51
C GLY A 312 8.20 -7.13 24.71
N THR A 313 7.55 -6.46 23.75
CA THR A 313 6.14 -6.06 23.84
C THR A 313 5.38 -6.37 22.56
N THR A 314 4.07 -6.53 22.66
CA THR A 314 3.18 -6.59 21.48
C THR A 314 3.28 -5.30 20.66
N PHE A 315 2.95 -5.41 19.38
CA PHE A 315 2.63 -4.28 18.52
C PHE A 315 1.40 -4.69 17.71
N LEU A 316 0.20 -4.54 18.30
CA LEU A 316 -1.05 -5.01 17.70
C LEU A 316 -2.13 -3.95 17.78
N PHE A 317 -2.98 -3.87 16.76
CA PHE A 317 -4.12 -2.97 16.74
C PHE A 317 -5.35 -3.68 17.29
N GLN A 318 -6.09 -3.00 18.17
CA GLN A 318 -7.39 -3.44 18.68
C GLN A 318 -8.47 -2.48 18.20
N VAL A 319 -9.47 -2.98 17.47
CA VAL A 319 -10.60 -2.19 16.97
C VAL A 319 -11.88 -2.69 17.62
N ASN A 320 -12.63 -1.80 18.29
CA ASN A 320 -13.87 -2.13 19.01
C ASN A 320 -13.69 -3.37 19.90
N ASN A 321 -12.63 -3.36 20.71
CA ASN A 321 -12.21 -4.44 21.61
C ASN A 321 -11.72 -5.74 20.94
N ILE A 322 -11.57 -5.81 19.61
CA ILE A 322 -11.11 -7.00 18.89
C ILE A 322 -9.65 -6.81 18.42
N PRO A 323 -8.69 -7.64 18.86
CA PRO A 323 -7.33 -7.65 18.31
C PRO A 323 -7.32 -8.03 16.83
N ILE A 324 -6.56 -7.33 15.99
CA ILE A 324 -6.55 -7.54 14.54
C ILE A 324 -5.18 -8.03 14.09
N PHE A 325 -5.13 -9.21 13.46
CA PHE A 325 -3.94 -9.62 12.71
C PHE A 325 -3.89 -8.80 11.41
N CYS A 326 -2.95 -7.85 11.34
CA CYS A 326 -2.83 -6.89 10.25
C CYS A 326 -2.00 -7.46 9.09
N GLY A 327 -2.59 -8.41 8.36
CA GLY A 327 -2.01 -8.91 7.11
C GLY A 327 -2.45 -8.07 5.91
N GLY A 328 -1.49 -7.62 5.11
CA GLY A 328 -1.76 -6.66 4.04
C GLY A 328 -0.55 -6.34 3.17
N SER A 329 -0.50 -5.12 2.64
CA SER A 329 0.55 -4.67 1.71
C SER A 329 0.92 -3.20 1.91
N ASN A 330 2.10 -2.82 1.42
CA ASN A 330 2.51 -1.44 1.24
C ASN A 330 1.97 -0.90 -0.10
N TRP A 331 1.48 0.34 -0.07
CA TRP A 331 0.94 1.11 -1.19
C TRP A 331 1.93 2.18 -1.61
N ILE A 332 2.22 2.21 -2.91
CA ILE A 332 2.96 3.29 -3.58
C ILE A 332 2.02 4.05 -4.54
N PRO A 333 2.38 5.22 -5.10
CA PRO A 333 1.56 5.87 -6.12
C PRO A 333 1.26 4.93 -7.30
N ALA A 334 -0.01 4.84 -7.72
CA ALA A 334 -0.44 3.91 -8.78
C ALA A 334 -0.18 4.41 -10.21
N ASP A 335 0.55 5.51 -10.37
CA ASP A 335 1.02 6.06 -11.64
C ASP A 335 2.15 7.06 -11.42
N SER A 336 3.17 7.11 -12.29
CA SER A 336 4.18 8.20 -12.28
C SER A 336 3.58 9.58 -12.54
N PHE A 337 2.38 9.64 -13.12
CA PHE A 337 1.63 10.87 -13.31
C PHE A 337 0.28 10.81 -12.59
N VAL A 338 0.28 10.91 -11.26
CA VAL A 338 -0.91 10.75 -10.40
C VAL A 338 -2.15 11.56 -10.84
N ALA A 339 -1.95 12.73 -11.46
CA ALA A 339 -3.03 13.55 -12.03
C ALA A 339 -3.89 12.80 -13.08
N ARG A 340 -3.40 11.68 -13.64
CA ARG A 340 -4.14 10.85 -14.60
C ARG A 340 -4.95 9.70 -14.03
N ILE A 341 -4.79 9.38 -12.74
CA ILE A 341 -5.49 8.26 -12.11
C ILE A 341 -6.97 8.62 -11.94
N SER A 342 -7.86 7.71 -12.34
CA SER A 342 -9.31 7.90 -12.16
C SER A 342 -9.75 7.46 -10.76
N LYS A 343 -10.88 8.02 -10.30
CA LYS A 343 -11.51 7.59 -9.03
C LYS A 343 -11.84 6.09 -9.04
N GLU A 344 -12.32 5.58 -10.17
CA GLU A 344 -12.60 4.16 -10.37
C GLU A 344 -11.35 3.31 -10.18
N ARG A 345 -10.20 3.71 -10.75
CA ARG A 345 -8.94 2.96 -10.62
C ARG A 345 -8.47 2.89 -9.16
N TYR A 346 -8.64 3.97 -8.38
CA TYR A 346 -8.39 3.93 -6.93
C TYR A 346 -9.32 2.93 -6.22
N TYR A 347 -10.61 2.98 -6.51
CA TYR A 347 -11.57 2.05 -5.93
C TYR A 347 -11.25 0.59 -6.27
N ASP A 348 -10.92 0.30 -7.53
CA ASP A 348 -10.55 -1.03 -8.01
C ASP A 348 -9.31 -1.57 -7.30
N TRP A 349 -8.31 -0.71 -7.04
CA TRP A 349 -7.13 -1.07 -6.27
C TRP A 349 -7.46 -1.48 -4.83
N VAL A 350 -8.23 -0.67 -4.10
CA VAL A 350 -8.61 -0.98 -2.71
C VAL A 350 -9.55 -2.19 -2.67
N LYS A 351 -10.42 -2.33 -3.67
CA LYS A 351 -11.27 -3.51 -3.84
C LYS A 351 -10.45 -4.76 -4.06
N LEU A 352 -9.39 -4.72 -4.86
CA LEU A 352 -8.49 -5.85 -5.06
C LEU A 352 -7.84 -6.29 -3.74
N VAL A 353 -7.44 -5.35 -2.90
CA VAL A 353 -6.88 -5.60 -1.56
C VAL A 353 -7.91 -6.29 -0.66
N ALA A 354 -9.13 -5.76 -0.59
CA ALA A 354 -10.23 -6.36 0.18
C ALA A 354 -10.58 -7.78 -0.30
N ASP A 355 -10.73 -7.96 -1.62
CA ASP A 355 -11.00 -9.26 -2.25
C ASP A 355 -9.84 -10.26 -2.06
N GLY A 356 -8.64 -9.74 -1.76
CA GLY A 356 -7.42 -10.46 -1.45
C GLY A 356 -7.30 -10.85 0.03
N ASN A 357 -8.37 -10.71 0.83
CA ASN A 357 -8.38 -10.99 2.27
C ASN A 357 -7.38 -10.15 3.08
N GLN A 358 -6.92 -9.02 2.54
CA GLN A 358 -6.01 -8.12 3.23
C GLN A 358 -6.82 -7.12 4.06
N VAL A 359 -6.29 -6.74 5.24
CA VAL A 359 -6.99 -5.86 6.19
C VAL A 359 -6.32 -4.50 6.35
N MET A 360 -5.06 -4.35 5.93
CA MET A 360 -4.32 -3.11 6.11
C MET A 360 -3.52 -2.74 4.86
N LEU A 361 -3.51 -1.45 4.54
CA LEU A 361 -2.60 -0.83 3.58
C LEU A 361 -1.70 0.17 4.30
N ARG A 362 -0.40 0.14 3.99
CA ARG A 362 0.54 1.20 4.40
C ARG A 362 0.79 2.15 3.25
N VAL A 363 0.32 3.38 3.35
CA VAL A 363 0.63 4.46 2.40
C VAL A 363 2.05 4.93 2.68
N TRP A 364 2.99 4.48 1.86
CA TRP A 364 4.43 4.61 2.08
C TRP A 364 4.96 6.03 1.86
N GLY A 365 5.93 6.44 2.69
CA GLY A 365 6.39 7.82 2.85
C GLY A 365 7.14 8.49 1.69
N GLY A 366 7.57 7.81 0.62
CA GLY A 366 8.18 8.50 -0.53
C GLY A 366 7.19 8.81 -1.67
N GLY A 367 5.90 8.54 -1.47
CA GLY A 367 4.82 8.78 -2.44
C GLY A 367 4.14 10.14 -2.30
N ILE A 368 2.81 10.12 -2.12
CA ILE A 368 1.95 11.28 -1.85
C ILE A 368 1.02 10.98 -0.67
N TYR A 369 0.57 12.03 0.03
CA TYR A 369 -0.71 11.93 0.74
C TYR A 369 -1.81 11.83 -0.31
N GLU A 370 -2.39 10.64 -0.42
CA GLU A 370 -3.21 10.25 -1.55
C GLU A 370 -4.48 11.08 -1.73
N GLU A 371 -5.12 10.90 -2.88
CA GLU A 371 -6.43 11.50 -3.15
C GLU A 371 -7.46 10.98 -2.15
N GLN A 372 -8.44 11.84 -1.80
CA GLN A 372 -9.52 11.47 -0.86
C GLN A 372 -10.19 10.13 -1.22
N VAL A 373 -10.30 9.85 -2.53
CA VAL A 373 -10.94 8.64 -3.04
C VAL A 373 -10.26 7.33 -2.65
N LEU A 374 -8.96 7.34 -2.35
CA LEU A 374 -8.29 6.15 -1.80
C LEU A 374 -8.82 5.87 -0.39
N TYR A 375 -8.81 6.89 0.47
CA TYR A 375 -9.25 6.76 1.86
C TYR A 375 -10.76 6.53 1.96
N ASP A 376 -11.56 7.18 1.11
CA ASP A 376 -13.00 6.90 0.99
C ASP A 376 -13.25 5.42 0.65
N ALA A 377 -12.48 4.86 -0.30
CA ALA A 377 -12.59 3.44 -0.64
C ALA A 377 -12.15 2.54 0.53
N CYS A 378 -11.09 2.91 1.27
CA CYS A 378 -10.65 2.19 2.46
C CYS A 378 -11.72 2.23 3.57
N ASP A 379 -12.36 3.38 3.80
CA ASP A 379 -13.47 3.53 4.73
C ASP A 379 -14.67 2.65 4.34
N GLU A 380 -15.03 2.63 3.06
CA GLU A 380 -16.17 1.87 2.55
C GLU A 380 -15.92 0.36 2.53
N LEU A 381 -14.69 -0.06 2.24
CA LEU A 381 -14.29 -1.47 2.13
C LEU A 381 -13.72 -2.05 3.43
N GLY A 382 -13.45 -1.23 4.44
CA GLY A 382 -12.95 -1.68 5.74
C GLY A 382 -11.45 -1.96 5.76
N ILE A 383 -10.66 -1.27 4.95
CA ILE A 383 -9.21 -1.43 4.93
C ILE A 383 -8.58 -0.44 5.89
N LEU A 384 -7.85 -0.92 6.89
CA LEU A 384 -7.07 -0.07 7.79
C LEU A 384 -5.93 0.60 7.03
N VAL A 385 -5.60 1.83 7.39
CA VAL A 385 -4.53 2.60 6.78
C VAL A 385 -3.47 2.94 7.82
N TRP A 386 -2.25 2.52 7.51
CA TRP A 386 -1.04 3.07 8.09
C TRP A 386 -0.56 4.21 7.19
N GLN A 387 -0.57 5.44 7.72
CA GLN A 387 -0.22 6.63 6.96
C GLN A 387 1.17 7.13 7.33
N ASP A 388 2.15 7.01 6.44
CA ASP A 388 3.42 7.70 6.63
C ASP A 388 3.25 9.22 6.35
N PHE A 389 4.01 10.07 7.02
CA PHE A 389 4.34 11.39 6.48
C PHE A 389 5.33 11.22 5.32
N MET A 390 5.37 12.20 4.41
CA MET A 390 6.07 12.04 3.13
C MET A 390 7.61 12.19 3.22
N PHE A 391 8.24 11.30 3.98
CA PHE A 391 9.69 11.16 4.15
C PHE A 391 10.10 9.70 3.97
N ALA A 392 11.17 9.47 3.20
CA ALA A 392 11.72 8.14 2.98
C ALA A 392 13.24 8.10 2.70
N CYS A 393 13.88 7.06 3.25
CA CYS A 393 15.23 6.54 3.02
C CYS A 393 16.34 7.60 2.91
N GLY A 394 16.37 8.61 3.78
CA GLY A 394 17.42 9.62 3.75
C GLY A 394 17.51 10.55 4.95
N ASN A 395 18.57 11.35 4.97
CA ASN A 395 18.81 12.33 6.03
C ASN A 395 18.32 13.73 5.60
N TYR A 396 17.11 14.11 6.03
CA TYR A 396 16.50 15.39 5.70
C TYR A 396 17.11 16.56 6.51
N PRO A 397 17.18 17.77 5.92
CA PRO A 397 17.66 18.95 6.63
C PRO A 397 16.65 19.41 7.69
N ALA A 398 17.10 20.24 8.63
CA ALA A 398 16.25 20.81 9.69
C ALA A 398 16.48 22.32 9.89
N ASN A 399 16.82 23.04 8.82
CA ASN A 399 16.86 24.50 8.88
C ASN A 399 15.44 25.06 9.08
N ALA A 400 15.33 26.27 9.65
CA ALA A 400 14.05 26.84 10.08
C ALA A 400 12.99 26.87 8.96
N ALA A 401 13.35 27.33 7.75
CA ALA A 401 12.40 27.40 6.64
C ALA A 401 11.88 26.02 6.21
N PHE A 402 12.73 25.00 6.22
CA PHE A 402 12.32 23.63 5.95
C PHE A 402 11.38 23.10 7.04
N LEU A 403 11.70 23.32 8.32
CA LEU A 403 10.85 22.91 9.44
C LEU A 403 9.47 23.59 9.43
N ASP A 404 9.41 24.88 9.12
CA ASP A 404 8.15 25.63 8.99
C ASP A 404 7.28 25.07 7.85
N SER A 405 7.90 24.74 6.71
CA SER A 405 7.21 24.12 5.57
C SER A 405 6.67 22.73 5.93
N VAL A 406 7.45 21.93 6.68
CA VAL A 406 7.04 20.60 7.15
C VAL A 406 5.90 20.67 8.16
N GLU A 407 5.92 21.60 9.11
CA GLU A 407 4.80 21.76 10.06
C GLU A 407 3.52 22.17 9.32
N ARG A 408 3.62 23.10 8.36
CA ARG A 408 2.49 23.51 7.52
C ARG A 408 1.90 22.34 6.73
N GLU A 409 2.76 21.55 6.09
CA GLU A 409 2.38 20.33 5.38
C GLU A 409 1.68 19.33 6.31
N ALA A 410 2.27 19.05 7.47
CA ALA A 410 1.73 18.08 8.40
C ALA A 410 0.35 18.50 8.90
N ARG A 411 0.17 19.78 9.29
CA ARG A 411 -1.12 20.30 9.76
C ARG A 411 -2.18 20.23 8.67
N ASP A 412 -1.87 20.64 7.43
CA ASP A 412 -2.83 20.63 6.32
C ASP A 412 -3.30 19.20 6.00
N ASN A 413 -2.37 18.26 5.90
CA ASN A 413 -2.71 16.88 5.54
C ASN A 413 -3.38 16.11 6.68
N VAL A 414 -2.98 16.32 7.94
CA VAL A 414 -3.68 15.72 9.09
C VAL A 414 -5.10 16.28 9.21
N LYS A 415 -5.30 17.60 9.07
CA LYS A 415 -6.65 18.20 9.05
C LYS A 415 -7.51 17.62 7.92
N ARG A 416 -6.94 17.46 6.73
CA ARG A 416 -7.62 16.89 5.56
C ARG A 416 -8.06 15.45 5.80
N LEU A 417 -7.21 14.63 6.44
CA LEU A 417 -7.39 13.18 6.53
C LEU A 417 -8.01 12.66 7.84
N ARG A 418 -7.98 13.41 8.94
CA ARG A 418 -8.38 12.96 10.29
C ARG A 418 -9.82 12.44 10.47
N HIS A 419 -10.69 12.72 9.51
CA HIS A 419 -12.09 12.26 9.54
C HIS A 419 -12.26 10.81 9.07
N HIS A 420 -11.26 10.24 8.38
CA HIS A 420 -11.31 8.88 7.84
C HIS A 420 -11.13 7.83 8.94
N PRO A 421 -12.13 6.96 9.20
CA PRO A 421 -11.98 5.87 10.15
C PRO A 421 -10.95 4.81 9.73
N CYS A 422 -10.56 4.74 8.45
CA CYS A 422 -9.54 3.79 8.04
C CYS A 422 -8.17 4.06 8.67
N ILE A 423 -7.81 5.32 8.94
CA ILE A 423 -6.48 5.67 9.44
C ILE A 423 -6.37 5.30 10.93
N VAL A 424 -5.39 4.46 11.27
CA VAL A 424 -5.20 3.95 12.64
C VAL A 424 -3.81 4.23 13.21
N ILE A 425 -2.89 4.68 12.37
CA ILE A 425 -1.51 5.02 12.73
C ILE A 425 -0.98 6.08 11.76
N TRP A 426 -0.24 7.04 12.31
CA TRP A 426 0.62 7.95 11.56
C TRP A 426 2.08 7.62 11.84
N ALA A 427 2.91 7.46 10.81
CA ALA A 427 4.35 7.21 10.97
C ALA A 427 5.19 8.35 10.41
N GLY A 428 6.25 8.74 11.11
CA GLY A 428 7.04 9.94 10.75
C GLY A 428 7.81 9.84 9.45
N ASN A 429 8.28 8.65 9.07
CA ASN A 429 9.06 8.40 7.86
C ASN A 429 9.13 6.90 7.53
N ASN A 430 9.62 6.59 6.34
CA ASN A 430 10.12 5.28 5.94
C ASN A 430 11.65 5.20 6.07
N GLU A 431 12.15 4.30 6.91
CA GLU A 431 13.56 3.87 6.99
C GLU A 431 14.60 4.98 7.23
N ASP A 432 14.23 6.20 7.61
CA ASP A 432 15.24 7.26 7.82
C ASP A 432 16.12 6.97 9.05
N TYR A 433 15.57 6.31 10.08
CA TYR A 433 16.36 5.80 11.21
C TYR A 433 17.28 4.65 10.79
N GLN A 434 16.81 3.75 9.93
CA GLN A 434 17.62 2.63 9.43
C GLN A 434 18.75 3.12 8.51
N TYR A 435 18.48 4.15 7.70
CA TYR A 435 19.49 4.89 6.93
C TYR A 435 20.52 5.56 7.87
N ALA A 436 20.05 6.25 8.92
CA ALA A 436 20.93 6.88 9.89
C ALA A 436 21.84 5.86 10.60
N GLU A 437 21.31 4.68 10.94
CA GLU A 437 22.06 3.57 11.50
C GLU A 437 23.09 2.99 10.50
N SER A 438 22.73 2.80 9.23
CA SER A 438 23.65 2.27 8.21
C SER A 438 24.83 3.20 7.94
N GLU A 439 24.56 4.51 7.91
CA GLU A 439 25.57 5.54 7.69
C GLU A 439 26.30 5.98 8.97
N ARG A 440 25.96 5.37 10.12
CA ARG A 440 26.53 5.69 11.43
C ARG A 440 26.41 7.17 11.76
N LEU A 441 25.26 7.75 11.46
CA LEU A 441 24.92 9.09 11.91
C LEU A 441 24.82 9.11 13.43
N ASN A 442 25.35 10.15 14.05
CA ASN A 442 25.43 10.32 15.48
C ASN A 442 24.16 10.97 16.00
N TYR A 443 23.33 10.21 16.70
CA TYR A 443 22.24 10.70 17.54
C TYR A 443 22.20 9.86 18.82
N ASP A 444 21.95 10.49 19.98
CA ASP A 444 21.73 9.74 21.23
C ASP A 444 20.22 9.51 21.41
N PRO A 445 19.71 8.28 21.27
CA PRO A 445 18.28 8.00 21.44
C PRO A 445 17.76 8.31 22.85
N ARG A 446 18.64 8.49 23.84
CA ARG A 446 18.28 8.87 25.22
C ARG A 446 18.21 10.37 25.43
N ASP A 447 18.75 11.17 24.50
CA ASP A 447 18.63 12.62 24.58
C ASP A 447 17.19 13.03 24.30
N SER A 448 16.58 13.69 25.27
CA SER A 448 15.18 14.14 25.24
C SER A 448 15.03 15.64 24.99
N ASN A 449 16.12 16.38 24.76
CA ASN A 449 16.07 17.81 24.45
C ASN A 449 16.05 18.05 22.93
N PRO A 450 14.91 18.48 22.34
CA PRO A 450 14.80 18.67 20.90
C PRO A 450 15.83 19.65 20.31
N ARG A 451 16.27 20.64 21.09
CA ARG A 451 17.26 21.61 20.62
C ARG A 451 18.63 20.98 20.35
N ASN A 452 19.01 19.96 21.11
CA ASN A 452 20.27 19.25 20.89
C ASN A 452 20.25 18.45 19.58
N TRP A 453 19.09 17.93 19.18
CA TRP A 453 18.97 17.09 17.99
C TRP A 453 19.31 17.85 16.70
N LEU A 454 19.01 19.16 16.66
CA LEU A 454 19.34 20.05 15.53
C LEU A 454 20.84 20.22 15.30
N GLU A 455 21.64 20.02 16.34
CA GLU A 455 23.11 20.15 16.30
C GLU A 455 23.80 18.81 15.95
N THR A 456 23.03 17.74 15.75
CA THR A 456 23.54 16.43 15.33
C THR A 456 23.73 16.37 13.82
N ASN A 457 24.31 15.28 13.33
CA ASN A 457 24.36 15.01 11.89
C ASN A 457 23.16 14.18 11.39
N PHE A 458 22.15 13.95 12.24
CA PHE A 458 20.82 13.44 11.89
C PHE A 458 19.73 14.38 12.43
N PRO A 459 19.69 15.65 11.97
CA PRO A 459 18.80 16.65 12.53
C PRO A 459 17.32 16.40 12.15
N ALA A 460 17.06 15.54 11.17
CA ALA A 460 15.72 15.06 10.79
C ALA A 460 14.95 14.46 11.96
N ARG A 461 15.64 13.96 13.01
CA ARG A 461 15.00 13.54 14.27
C ARG A 461 14.06 14.61 14.86
N TYR A 462 14.36 15.90 14.68
CA TYR A 462 13.48 16.99 15.12
C TYR A 462 12.12 16.97 14.43
N ILE A 463 12.08 16.57 13.16
CA ILE A 463 10.82 16.40 12.42
C ILE A 463 10.03 15.25 13.06
N TYR A 464 10.67 14.09 13.24
CA TYR A 464 10.03 12.84 13.62
C TYR A 464 9.67 12.70 15.10
N GLU A 465 10.39 13.37 16.00
CA GLU A 465 10.16 13.26 17.45
C GLU A 465 9.69 14.57 18.10
N LYS A 466 9.61 15.67 17.33
CA LYS A 466 9.07 16.94 17.81
C LYS A 466 7.90 17.46 16.97
N ILE A 467 8.11 17.79 15.70
CA ILE A 467 7.07 18.47 14.89
C ILE A 467 5.87 17.55 14.62
N LEU A 468 6.11 16.41 13.98
CA LEU A 468 5.04 15.49 13.58
C LEU A 468 4.23 14.92 14.76
N PRO A 469 4.83 14.46 15.88
CA PRO A 469 4.05 14.03 17.04
C PRO A 469 3.29 15.18 17.70
N ASP A 470 3.81 16.41 17.71
CA ASP A 470 3.10 17.58 18.22
C ASP A 470 1.83 17.84 17.39
N VAL A 471 1.96 17.83 16.05
CA VAL A 471 0.82 17.98 15.14
C VAL A 471 -0.22 16.87 15.36
N CYS A 472 0.21 15.62 15.50
CA CYS A 472 -0.71 14.50 15.74
C CYS A 472 -1.42 14.64 17.09
N ARG A 473 -0.72 15.03 18.15
CA ARG A 473 -1.33 15.27 19.46
C ARG A 473 -2.35 16.42 19.43
N ASP A 474 -2.06 17.47 18.66
CA ASP A 474 -2.94 18.64 18.54
C ASP A 474 -4.22 18.32 17.74
N LEU A 475 -4.12 17.51 16.67
CA LEU A 475 -5.19 17.35 15.68
C LEU A 475 -5.88 15.97 15.68
N VAL A 476 -5.19 14.93 16.15
CA VAL A 476 -5.66 13.54 16.19
C VAL A 476 -5.17 12.81 17.46
N PRO A 477 -5.40 13.34 18.67
CA PRO A 477 -4.86 12.79 19.92
C PRO A 477 -5.25 11.32 20.18
N GLY A 478 -6.35 10.84 19.60
CA GLY A 478 -6.81 9.45 19.69
C GLY A 478 -6.18 8.48 18.68
N THR A 479 -5.31 8.95 17.78
CA THR A 479 -4.61 8.10 16.79
C THR A 479 -3.15 7.93 17.17
N TYR A 480 -2.63 6.70 17.12
CA TYR A 480 -1.25 6.44 17.48
C TYR A 480 -0.26 7.10 16.50
N TYR A 481 0.81 7.68 17.05
CA TYR A 481 1.93 8.20 16.29
C TYR A 481 3.18 7.33 16.48
N HIS A 482 3.83 7.00 15.37
CA HIS A 482 5.03 6.18 15.32
C HIS A 482 6.21 6.99 14.74
N PRO A 483 7.38 7.06 15.37
CA PRO A 483 8.46 7.96 14.91
C PRO A 483 8.99 7.66 13.50
N GLY A 484 9.00 6.40 13.07
CA GLY A 484 9.38 5.98 11.72
C GLY A 484 9.08 4.49 11.54
N SER A 485 9.13 3.97 10.32
CA SER A 485 8.93 2.54 10.03
C SER A 485 10.17 2.04 9.29
N PRO A 486 10.98 1.14 9.87
CA PRO A 486 10.79 0.48 11.16
C PRO A 486 11.32 1.28 12.36
N TRP A 487 10.69 1.12 13.54
CA TRP A 487 11.14 1.75 14.78
C TRP A 487 10.75 0.98 16.05
N GLY A 488 11.71 0.80 16.97
CA GLY A 488 11.46 0.24 18.29
C GLY A 488 12.69 -0.33 18.98
N GLY A 489 12.55 -0.68 20.26
CA GLY A 489 13.55 -1.45 21.01
C GLY A 489 14.96 -0.83 21.04
N THR A 490 15.96 -1.64 20.70
CA THR A 490 17.39 -1.27 20.66
C THR A 490 17.86 -0.66 19.34
N GLY A 491 16.98 -0.57 18.34
CA GLY A 491 17.27 -0.02 17.01
C GLY A 491 16.26 -0.52 15.97
N SER A 492 16.34 0.02 14.76
CA SER A 492 15.36 -0.24 13.68
C SER A 492 15.20 -1.72 13.26
N SER A 493 16.11 -2.60 13.68
CA SER A 493 16.08 -4.04 13.40
C SER A 493 15.72 -4.93 14.60
N ASP A 494 15.35 -4.35 15.74
CA ASP A 494 14.99 -5.10 16.95
C ASP A 494 13.70 -5.91 16.73
N PRO A 495 13.74 -7.25 16.75
CA PRO A 495 12.55 -8.06 16.46
C PRO A 495 11.56 -8.12 17.63
N THR A 496 11.88 -7.53 18.79
CA THR A 496 11.16 -7.74 20.05
C THR A 496 10.22 -6.60 20.43
N VAL A 497 10.37 -5.40 19.85
CA VAL A 497 9.58 -4.20 20.16
C VAL A 497 9.39 -3.38 18.88
N GLY A 498 8.15 -2.95 18.60
CA GLY A 498 7.86 -2.14 17.41
C GLY A 498 7.64 -2.98 16.16
N ASP A 499 7.88 -2.39 15.00
CA ASP A 499 7.86 -3.05 13.70
C ASP A 499 9.28 -3.24 13.14
N ILE A 500 9.43 -4.12 12.15
CA ILE A 500 10.68 -4.34 11.40
C ILE A 500 10.44 -4.39 9.90
N HIS A 501 11.45 -3.99 9.12
CA HIS A 501 11.54 -4.27 7.70
C HIS A 501 12.44 -5.48 7.48
N GLN A 502 11.84 -6.62 7.09
CA GLN A 502 12.55 -7.88 6.96
C GLN A 502 13.13 -8.08 5.55
N TRP A 503 14.17 -7.31 5.26
CA TRP A 503 14.88 -7.32 3.98
C TRP A 503 16.06 -8.30 3.91
N ASN A 504 16.26 -9.17 4.91
CA ASN A 504 17.29 -10.21 4.82
C ASN A 504 16.99 -11.27 3.75
N VAL A 505 15.73 -11.39 3.33
CA VAL A 505 15.39 -12.00 2.04
C VAL A 505 15.39 -10.89 0.99
N TRP A 506 15.92 -11.18 -0.20
CA TRP A 506 16.17 -10.25 -1.30
C TRP A 506 17.39 -9.33 -1.14
N HIS A 507 17.42 -8.41 -0.16
CA HIS A 507 18.49 -7.41 -0.07
C HIS A 507 19.68 -7.82 0.80
N GLY A 508 19.46 -7.95 2.11
CA GLY A 508 20.45 -8.03 3.19
C GLY A 508 21.35 -9.26 3.12
N SER A 509 21.22 -10.20 4.06
CA SER A 509 22.03 -11.43 4.02
C SER A 509 21.62 -12.42 2.91
N GLN A 510 20.55 -12.12 2.17
CA GLN A 510 20.00 -12.96 1.09
C GLN A 510 19.66 -14.36 1.60
N GLU A 511 19.00 -14.43 2.75
CA GLU A 511 18.51 -15.67 3.34
C GLU A 511 17.58 -16.42 2.38
N LYS A 512 17.54 -17.73 2.56
CA LYS A 512 16.53 -18.61 1.96
C LYS A 512 15.14 -18.21 2.47
N TYR A 513 14.16 -18.08 1.59
CA TYR A 513 12.79 -17.73 2.00
C TYR A 513 12.16 -18.79 2.92
N GLN A 514 12.65 -20.03 2.91
CA GLN A 514 12.20 -21.09 3.81
C GLN A 514 12.53 -20.82 5.30
N ASN A 515 13.39 -19.84 5.59
CA ASN A 515 13.81 -19.47 6.95
C ASN A 515 12.95 -18.36 7.59
N PHE A 516 11.80 -17.97 7.02
CA PHE A 516 11.02 -16.86 7.57
C PHE A 516 10.57 -17.06 9.03
N ASP A 517 10.45 -18.30 9.50
CA ASP A 517 10.20 -18.62 10.92
C ASP A 517 11.28 -18.10 11.89
N LYS A 518 12.51 -17.91 11.39
CA LYS A 518 13.64 -17.34 12.14
C LYS A 518 13.79 -15.83 11.94
N LEU A 519 13.04 -15.26 11.00
CA LEU A 519 13.15 -13.86 10.56
C LEU A 519 11.90 -13.04 10.96
N VAL A 520 11.25 -13.41 12.05
CA VAL A 520 10.01 -12.79 12.53
C VAL A 520 10.27 -11.57 13.42
N GLY A 521 9.37 -10.58 13.36
CA GLY A 521 9.26 -9.48 14.31
C GLY A 521 7.87 -9.39 14.92
N ARG A 522 7.65 -8.48 15.88
CA ARG A 522 6.32 -8.24 16.49
C ARG A 522 5.30 -7.77 15.45
N PHE A 523 5.75 -6.98 14.49
CA PHE A 523 5.03 -6.60 13.30
C PHE A 523 6.05 -6.49 12.17
N VAL A 524 5.78 -7.08 11.00
CA VAL A 524 6.66 -6.96 9.83
C VAL A 524 6.00 -6.01 8.84
N SER A 525 6.44 -4.76 8.81
CA SER A 525 5.85 -3.68 8.01
C SER A 525 6.38 -3.64 6.58
N GLU A 526 7.51 -4.30 6.28
CA GLU A 526 7.98 -4.56 4.92
C GLU A 526 8.71 -5.90 4.80
N PHE A 527 8.50 -6.57 3.67
CA PHE A 527 9.24 -7.73 3.17
C PHE A 527 8.77 -8.02 1.74
N GLY A 528 9.58 -8.69 0.91
CA GLY A 528 9.12 -9.06 -0.43
C GLY A 528 10.15 -9.80 -1.27
N MET A 529 9.74 -10.16 -2.48
CA MET A 529 10.60 -10.64 -3.55
C MET A 529 10.10 -10.12 -4.90
N GLU A 530 11.00 -9.81 -5.84
CA GLU A 530 10.59 -9.39 -7.17
C GLU A 530 10.06 -10.53 -8.02
N ALA A 531 9.18 -10.18 -8.96
CA ALA A 531 8.89 -10.98 -10.13
C ALA A 531 8.50 -10.10 -11.32
N PHE A 532 8.69 -10.66 -12.51
CA PHE A 532 8.21 -10.04 -13.74
C PHE A 532 6.70 -9.79 -13.65
N PRO A 533 6.19 -8.73 -14.30
CA PRO A 533 4.76 -8.51 -14.41
C PRO A 533 4.14 -9.58 -15.34
N SER A 534 2.83 -9.49 -15.58
CA SER A 534 2.21 -10.39 -16.57
C SER A 534 2.87 -10.25 -17.94
N ILE A 535 2.90 -11.30 -18.75
CA ILE A 535 3.51 -11.24 -20.09
C ILE A 535 2.83 -10.18 -20.97
N GLN A 536 1.53 -9.93 -20.78
CA GLN A 536 0.82 -8.85 -21.45
C GLN A 536 1.31 -7.46 -21.05
N THR A 537 1.76 -7.28 -19.81
CA THR A 537 2.38 -6.03 -19.36
C THR A 537 3.79 -5.88 -19.92
N VAL A 538 4.54 -6.98 -20.03
CA VAL A 538 5.83 -7.00 -20.74
C VAL A 538 5.68 -6.59 -22.19
N ASP A 539 4.73 -7.21 -22.90
CA ASP A 539 4.42 -6.88 -24.29
C ASP A 539 3.98 -5.40 -24.44
N ALA A 540 3.38 -4.80 -23.41
CA ALA A 540 2.87 -3.43 -23.46
C ALA A 540 3.96 -2.35 -23.39
N PHE A 541 5.11 -2.61 -22.75
CA PHE A 541 6.22 -1.65 -22.72
C PHE A 541 7.24 -1.85 -23.85
N LEU A 542 7.11 -2.91 -24.64
CA LEU A 542 7.99 -3.16 -25.79
C LEU A 542 7.49 -2.37 -27.03
N PRO A 543 8.33 -1.58 -27.72
CA PRO A 543 7.92 -0.78 -28.87
C PRO A 543 7.20 -1.56 -29.98
N ASN A 544 7.63 -2.80 -30.26
CA ASN A 544 7.01 -3.69 -31.25
C ASN A 544 6.22 -4.84 -30.62
N GLY A 545 5.89 -4.75 -29.33
CA GLY A 545 5.14 -5.76 -28.58
C GLY A 545 5.74 -7.16 -28.68
N LYS A 546 4.93 -8.13 -29.11
CA LYS A 546 5.32 -9.54 -29.20
C LYS A 546 6.43 -9.84 -30.21
N ASP A 547 6.54 -9.00 -31.23
CA ASP A 547 7.51 -9.17 -32.32
C ASP A 547 8.80 -8.38 -32.05
N ASP A 548 8.94 -7.76 -30.88
CA ASP A 548 10.13 -6.99 -30.51
C ASP A 548 11.34 -7.89 -30.27
N LEU A 549 12.50 -7.45 -30.77
CA LEU A 549 13.76 -8.19 -30.62
C LEU A 549 14.25 -8.20 -29.17
N GLU A 550 13.80 -7.24 -28.34
CA GLU A 550 14.10 -7.16 -26.91
C GLU A 550 13.19 -8.05 -26.06
N ARG A 551 12.32 -8.86 -26.67
CA ARG A 551 11.40 -9.76 -25.96
C ARG A 551 12.06 -11.05 -25.45
N PHE A 552 13.09 -10.90 -24.62
CA PHE A 552 13.75 -11.99 -23.91
C PHE A 552 14.25 -11.53 -22.53
N ALA A 553 14.42 -12.46 -21.60
CA ALA A 553 14.56 -12.16 -20.16
C ALA A 553 15.77 -11.28 -19.78
N GLN A 554 16.86 -11.35 -20.54
CA GLN A 554 18.13 -10.62 -20.30
C GLN A 554 18.32 -9.46 -21.29
N SER A 555 17.27 -8.98 -21.93
CA SER A 555 17.39 -7.86 -22.87
C SER A 555 17.66 -6.57 -22.12
N SER A 556 18.23 -5.59 -22.84
CA SER A 556 18.53 -4.29 -22.24
C SER A 556 17.24 -3.60 -21.78
N THR A 557 16.14 -3.81 -22.50
CA THR A 557 14.83 -3.26 -22.11
C THR A 557 14.27 -3.92 -20.85
N MET A 558 14.40 -5.25 -20.68
CA MET A 558 13.94 -5.92 -19.45
C MET A 558 14.73 -5.44 -18.22
N ASP A 559 16.05 -5.36 -18.33
CA ASP A 559 16.92 -4.85 -17.27
C ASP A 559 16.60 -3.37 -16.96
N PHE A 560 16.30 -2.57 -17.99
CA PHE A 560 15.92 -1.16 -17.81
C PHE A 560 14.61 -0.98 -17.05
N HIS A 561 13.66 -1.89 -17.26
CA HIS A 561 12.39 -2.00 -16.54
C HIS A 561 12.52 -2.82 -15.24
N ASN A 562 13.73 -2.98 -14.70
CA ASN A 562 13.97 -3.42 -13.33
C ASN A 562 14.91 -2.43 -12.66
N LYS A 563 14.39 -1.65 -11.70
CA LYS A 563 15.14 -0.56 -11.07
C LYS A 563 15.88 -0.99 -9.80
N ALA A 564 15.72 -2.24 -9.36
CA ALA A 564 16.34 -2.68 -8.12
C ALA A 564 17.83 -2.90 -8.30
N ALA A 565 18.61 -2.37 -7.36
CA ALA A 565 20.07 -2.51 -7.40
C ALA A 565 20.47 -4.00 -7.32
N GLY A 566 21.16 -4.52 -8.34
CA GLY A 566 21.64 -5.90 -8.40
C GLY A 566 20.57 -6.96 -8.66
N HIS A 567 19.44 -6.56 -9.26
CA HIS A 567 18.32 -7.44 -9.61
C HIS A 567 18.74 -8.64 -10.47
N GLU A 568 19.67 -8.44 -11.42
CA GLU A 568 20.15 -9.45 -12.37
C GLU A 568 20.69 -10.67 -11.62
N ARG A 569 21.46 -10.41 -10.56
CA ARG A 569 22.04 -11.44 -9.70
C ARG A 569 21.01 -12.01 -8.72
N ARG A 570 20.22 -11.16 -8.07
CA ARG A 570 19.32 -11.57 -6.98
C ARG A 570 18.18 -12.45 -7.48
N LEU A 571 17.53 -12.06 -8.58
CA LEU A 571 16.45 -12.86 -9.16
C LEU A 571 16.98 -14.23 -9.62
N ALA A 572 18.12 -14.25 -10.30
CA ALA A 572 18.76 -15.49 -10.74
C ALA A 572 19.16 -16.40 -9.57
N LEU A 573 19.65 -15.83 -8.46
CA LEU A 573 19.98 -16.56 -7.23
C LEU A 573 18.75 -17.32 -6.71
N TYR A 574 17.65 -16.62 -6.46
CA TYR A 574 16.45 -17.25 -5.91
C TYR A 574 15.83 -18.27 -6.85
N LEU A 575 15.87 -18.04 -8.17
CA LEU A 575 15.45 -19.04 -9.15
C LEU A 575 16.33 -20.30 -9.08
N ALA A 576 17.66 -20.16 -9.14
CA ALA A 576 18.60 -21.28 -9.19
C ALA A 576 18.71 -22.05 -7.87
N GLU A 577 18.44 -21.39 -6.74
CA GLU A 577 18.39 -22.04 -5.43
C GLU A 577 17.15 -22.92 -5.27
N ASN A 578 16.03 -22.56 -5.90
CA ASN A 578 14.74 -23.16 -5.59
C ASN A 578 14.15 -24.02 -6.71
N ILE A 579 14.29 -23.66 -7.99
CA ILE A 579 13.63 -24.35 -9.10
C ILE A 579 14.56 -24.64 -10.29
N ARG A 580 14.16 -25.59 -11.13
CA ARG A 580 14.73 -25.75 -12.49
C ARG A 580 13.94 -24.86 -13.43
N TYR A 581 14.59 -23.87 -14.04
CA TYR A 581 13.96 -22.87 -14.90
C TYR A 581 14.70 -22.75 -16.24
N ALA A 582 14.03 -22.16 -17.23
CA ALA A 582 14.62 -21.78 -18.52
C ALA A 582 14.16 -20.36 -18.86
N PRO A 583 15.04 -19.51 -19.43
CA PRO A 583 14.68 -18.14 -19.82
C PRO A 583 13.81 -18.06 -21.08
N ASP A 584 13.75 -19.15 -21.87
CA ASP A 584 12.97 -19.27 -23.09
C ASP A 584 12.01 -20.47 -23.02
N PRO A 585 10.74 -20.34 -23.45
CA PRO A 585 10.07 -19.09 -23.86
C PRO A 585 9.90 -18.13 -22.69
N LEU A 586 9.83 -16.82 -22.97
CA LEU A 586 9.73 -15.77 -21.95
C LEU A 586 8.53 -15.96 -21.01
N GLU A 587 7.41 -16.48 -21.52
CA GLU A 587 6.22 -16.83 -20.74
C GLU A 587 6.53 -17.80 -19.59
N TYR A 588 7.40 -18.79 -19.84
CA TYR A 588 7.82 -19.74 -18.81
C TYR A 588 8.72 -19.07 -17.78
N TYR A 589 9.61 -18.17 -18.22
CA TYR A 589 10.45 -17.41 -17.31
C TYR A 589 9.62 -16.49 -16.41
N VAL A 590 8.65 -15.75 -16.97
CA VAL A 590 7.69 -14.94 -16.21
C VAL A 590 6.95 -15.80 -15.18
N TYR A 591 6.42 -16.95 -15.60
CA TYR A 591 5.79 -17.91 -14.67
C TYR A 591 6.75 -18.34 -13.55
N CYS A 592 8.00 -18.69 -13.86
CA CYS A 592 8.99 -19.11 -12.89
C CYS A 592 9.31 -18.02 -11.86
N THR A 593 9.46 -16.76 -12.29
CA THR A 593 9.70 -15.64 -11.36
C THR A 593 8.49 -15.42 -10.45
N GLN A 594 7.28 -15.41 -10.99
CA GLN A 594 6.05 -15.24 -10.20
C GLN A 594 5.77 -16.43 -9.27
N LEU A 595 6.12 -17.65 -9.67
CA LEU A 595 6.04 -18.83 -8.80
C LEU A 595 6.96 -18.66 -7.58
N VAL A 596 8.22 -18.29 -7.79
CA VAL A 596 9.17 -18.12 -6.67
C VAL A 596 8.78 -16.95 -5.76
N GLN A 597 8.32 -15.83 -6.33
CA GLN A 597 7.73 -14.74 -5.54
C GLN A 597 6.54 -15.23 -4.70
N ALA A 598 5.63 -15.99 -5.31
CA ALA A 598 4.46 -16.53 -4.61
C ALA A 598 4.84 -17.50 -3.47
N GLU A 599 5.78 -18.42 -3.69
CA GLU A 599 6.27 -19.33 -2.65
C GLU A 599 6.96 -18.57 -1.51
N CYS A 600 7.74 -17.53 -1.83
CA CYS A 600 8.40 -16.68 -0.86
C CYS A 600 7.39 -15.94 0.01
N VAL A 601 6.49 -15.16 -0.59
CA VAL A 601 5.51 -14.35 0.14
C VAL A 601 4.53 -15.25 0.91
N ALA A 602 4.10 -16.38 0.34
CA ALA A 602 3.25 -17.32 1.05
C ALA A 602 3.94 -17.91 2.28
N SER A 603 5.23 -18.25 2.18
CA SER A 603 6.00 -18.79 3.31
C SER A 603 6.09 -17.80 4.47
N ALA A 604 6.33 -16.52 4.18
CA ALA A 604 6.33 -15.45 5.19
C ALA A 604 4.98 -15.35 5.91
N PHE A 605 3.88 -15.13 5.17
CA PHE A 605 2.55 -15.03 5.78
C PHE A 605 2.18 -16.28 6.58
N ARG A 606 2.42 -17.46 6.01
CA ARG A 606 2.12 -18.75 6.66
C ARG A 606 2.85 -18.88 8.00
N LEU A 607 4.16 -18.66 8.02
CA LEU A 607 5.02 -18.87 9.18
C LEU A 607 4.86 -17.78 10.24
N TRP A 608 4.64 -16.53 9.85
CA TRP A 608 4.43 -15.43 10.80
C TRP A 608 3.02 -15.42 11.37
N ARG A 609 1.98 -15.71 10.57
CA ARG A 609 0.61 -15.84 11.09
C ARG A 609 0.47 -17.00 12.09
N ARG A 610 1.27 -18.06 11.95
CA ARG A 610 1.36 -19.13 12.98
C ARG A 610 1.71 -18.58 14.37
N GLN A 611 2.40 -17.45 14.43
CA GLN A 611 2.82 -16.79 15.68
C GLN A 611 1.71 -15.93 16.33
N TRP A 612 0.54 -15.81 15.69
CA TRP A 612 -0.66 -15.21 16.26
C TRP A 612 -1.39 -16.21 17.18
N LYS A 613 -0.79 -16.55 18.33
CA LYS A 613 -1.24 -17.68 19.18
C LYS A 613 -2.30 -17.33 20.23
N GLY A 614 -2.98 -16.21 20.06
CA GLY A 614 -4.03 -15.72 20.97
C GLY A 614 -3.49 -14.92 22.16
N PRO A 615 -4.37 -14.62 23.15
CA PRO A 615 -4.09 -13.65 24.21
C PRO A 615 -2.80 -13.88 24.99
N GLY A 616 -1.94 -12.87 25.03
CA GLY A 616 -0.63 -12.89 25.70
C GLY A 616 0.47 -13.62 24.91
N ARG A 617 0.13 -14.26 23.78
CA ARG A 617 1.05 -14.98 22.90
C ARG A 617 0.95 -14.52 21.45
N GLU A 618 0.59 -13.26 21.24
CA GLU A 618 0.54 -12.58 19.95
C GLU A 618 1.96 -12.20 19.48
N TYR A 619 2.82 -13.18 19.23
CA TYR A 619 4.25 -12.93 19.01
C TYR A 619 4.57 -12.21 17.69
N CYS A 620 3.66 -12.32 16.71
CA CYS A 620 3.65 -11.53 15.49
C CYS A 620 2.19 -11.16 15.17
N ALA A 621 1.92 -9.86 15.01
CA ALA A 621 0.58 -9.30 14.88
C ALA A 621 0.26 -8.73 13.49
N GLY A 622 1.24 -8.67 12.59
CA GLY A 622 1.03 -8.13 11.25
C GLY A 622 2.18 -8.42 10.31
N ALA A 623 1.84 -8.45 9.03
CA ALA A 623 2.76 -8.67 7.92
C ALA A 623 2.25 -7.89 6.70
N LEU A 624 3.00 -6.89 6.25
CA LEU A 624 2.67 -6.07 5.10
C LEU A 624 3.70 -6.31 3.99
N VAL A 625 3.27 -6.93 2.90
CA VAL A 625 4.17 -7.21 1.77
C VAL A 625 4.53 -5.90 1.06
N TRP A 626 5.81 -5.70 0.80
CA TRP A 626 6.29 -4.74 -0.19
C TRP A 626 6.20 -5.46 -1.54
N GLN A 627 5.27 -5.14 -2.44
CA GLN A 627 4.22 -4.10 -2.37
C GLN A 627 2.94 -4.55 -3.10
N ILE A 628 1.83 -3.79 -3.03
CA ILE A 628 0.58 -4.16 -3.74
C ILE A 628 0.59 -3.83 -5.23
N ASN A 629 1.11 -2.67 -5.61
CA ASN A 629 0.90 -2.04 -6.92
C ASN A 629 2.20 -1.48 -7.52
N ASP A 630 2.13 -0.98 -8.77
CA ASP A 630 3.24 -0.36 -9.50
C ASP A 630 2.84 1.02 -10.07
N CYS A 631 3.79 1.95 -10.20
CA CYS A 631 3.56 3.28 -10.78
C CYS A 631 3.75 3.33 -12.32
N TRP A 632 4.32 2.28 -12.89
CA TRP A 632 4.60 2.12 -14.32
C TRP A 632 4.82 0.62 -14.64
N PRO A 633 4.80 0.19 -15.91
CA PRO A 633 5.08 -1.21 -16.28
C PRO A 633 6.51 -1.61 -15.89
N VAL A 634 6.68 -2.55 -14.98
CA VAL A 634 8.00 -2.84 -14.37
C VAL A 634 8.10 -4.25 -13.80
N THR A 635 9.32 -4.78 -13.68
CA THR A 635 9.65 -5.89 -12.78
C THR A 635 9.90 -5.32 -11.38
N SER A 636 9.10 -5.76 -10.40
CA SER A 636 9.13 -5.22 -9.04
C SER A 636 8.62 -6.26 -8.05
N TRP A 637 8.61 -5.88 -6.77
CA TRP A 637 7.96 -6.63 -5.69
C TRP A 637 6.43 -6.53 -5.68
N GLY A 638 5.82 -5.76 -6.59
CA GLY A 638 4.36 -5.68 -6.71
C GLY A 638 3.74 -7.06 -6.84
N ILE A 639 2.70 -7.37 -6.06
CA ILE A 639 1.91 -8.61 -6.21
C ILE A 639 0.77 -8.47 -7.23
N CYS A 640 0.56 -7.26 -7.75
CA CYS A 640 -0.31 -6.93 -8.88
C CYS A 640 0.41 -5.87 -9.72
N ASP A 641 0.42 -6.04 -11.05
CA ASP A 641 1.15 -5.13 -11.93
C ASP A 641 0.40 -3.82 -12.21
N TYR A 642 1.08 -2.86 -12.85
CA TYR A 642 0.56 -1.53 -13.19
C TYR A 642 -0.86 -1.54 -13.78
N TYR A 643 -1.20 -2.53 -14.62
CA TYR A 643 -2.49 -2.60 -15.31
C TYR A 643 -3.59 -3.29 -14.48
N LEU A 644 -3.45 -3.37 -13.14
CA LEU A 644 -4.40 -4.07 -12.26
C LEU A 644 -4.50 -5.57 -12.60
N ARG A 645 -3.38 -6.19 -13.02
CA ARG A 645 -3.32 -7.65 -13.29
C ARG A 645 -2.67 -8.35 -12.11
N PRO A 646 -3.42 -9.14 -11.31
CA PRO A 646 -2.85 -9.84 -10.17
C PRO A 646 -1.77 -10.82 -10.61
N LYS A 647 -0.58 -10.73 -10.01
CA LYS A 647 0.48 -11.73 -10.17
C LYS A 647 0.12 -12.98 -9.37
N LEU A 648 0.82 -14.09 -9.59
CA LEU A 648 0.54 -15.35 -8.87
C LEU A 648 0.71 -15.21 -7.34
N ALA A 649 1.57 -14.28 -6.89
CA ALA A 649 1.75 -13.97 -5.47
C ALA A 649 0.49 -13.37 -4.81
N TYR A 650 -0.35 -12.61 -5.53
CA TYR A 650 -1.61 -12.09 -4.98
C TYR A 650 -2.53 -13.23 -4.53
N PHE A 651 -2.68 -14.26 -5.36
CA PHE A 651 -3.52 -15.42 -5.03
C PHE A 651 -2.94 -16.23 -3.86
N ALA A 652 -1.61 -16.30 -3.77
CA ALA A 652 -0.94 -16.92 -2.64
C ALA A 652 -1.22 -16.18 -1.33
N VAL A 653 -1.08 -14.85 -1.31
CA VAL A 653 -1.45 -13.99 -0.16
C VAL A 653 -2.93 -14.15 0.19
N LYS A 654 -3.82 -14.14 -0.80
CA LYS A 654 -5.27 -14.32 -0.59
C LYS A 654 -5.61 -15.59 0.18
N ARG A 655 -4.94 -16.70 -0.12
CA ARG A 655 -5.11 -17.97 0.59
C ARG A 655 -4.48 -17.97 1.96
N GLU A 656 -3.26 -17.43 2.08
CA GLU A 656 -2.58 -17.27 3.37
C GLU A 656 -3.19 -16.22 4.28
N MET A 657 -4.17 -15.46 3.79
CA MET A 657 -4.98 -14.55 4.59
C MET A 657 -6.43 -15.01 4.71
N ALA A 658 -6.81 -16.19 4.21
CA ALA A 658 -8.20 -16.67 4.34
C ALA A 658 -8.67 -16.73 5.81
N PRO A 659 -9.97 -16.49 6.11
CA PRO A 659 -10.49 -16.48 7.47
C PRO A 659 -10.22 -17.75 8.27
N MET A 660 -10.28 -18.89 7.60
CA MET A 660 -9.83 -20.18 8.11
C MET A 660 -8.77 -20.73 7.18
N SER A 661 -7.69 -21.27 7.75
CA SER A 661 -6.59 -21.82 6.97
C SER A 661 -5.85 -22.91 7.73
N ILE A 662 -5.10 -23.71 6.99
CA ILE A 662 -4.21 -24.73 7.52
C ILE A 662 -2.82 -24.48 6.95
N GLY A 663 -1.80 -24.55 7.80
CA GLY A 663 -0.41 -24.36 7.41
C GLY A 663 0.41 -25.61 7.67
N MET A 664 1.46 -25.79 6.87
CA MET A 664 2.45 -26.83 7.07
C MET A 664 3.87 -26.32 6.87
N THR A 665 4.79 -26.87 7.65
CA THR A 665 6.24 -26.75 7.41
C THR A 665 6.91 -28.08 7.65
N ARG A 666 7.99 -28.35 6.91
CA ARG A 666 8.77 -29.58 6.99
C ARG A 666 10.07 -29.31 7.75
N ARG A 667 10.42 -30.21 8.67
CA ARG A 667 11.66 -30.16 9.45
C ARG A 667 12.47 -31.43 9.26
N GLU A 668 13.77 -31.24 9.08
CA GLU A 668 14.75 -32.31 9.13
C GLU A 668 15.41 -32.30 10.52
N LEU A 669 15.37 -33.43 11.20
CA LEU A 669 15.95 -33.63 12.53
C LEU A 669 17.09 -34.63 12.42
N THR A 670 18.28 -34.23 12.83
CA THR A 670 19.46 -35.10 12.81
C THR A 670 19.84 -35.53 14.22
N PHE A 671 19.91 -36.84 14.45
CA PHE A 671 20.29 -37.47 15.71
C PHE A 671 21.63 -38.18 15.54
N ALA A 672 22.70 -37.57 16.05
CA ALA A 672 24.00 -38.22 16.12
C ALA A 672 24.01 -39.21 17.30
N LYS A 673 24.45 -40.46 17.06
CA LYS A 673 24.54 -41.49 18.10
C LYS A 673 25.42 -41.07 19.29
N ASP A 674 26.42 -40.24 19.04
CA ASP A 674 27.22 -39.54 20.04
C ASP A 674 27.76 -38.21 19.45
N LYS A 675 28.18 -37.28 20.31
CA LYS A 675 28.61 -35.93 19.87
C LYS A 675 29.88 -35.90 18.99
N HIS A 676 30.58 -37.01 18.83
CA HIS A 676 31.82 -37.11 18.06
C HIS A 676 31.64 -37.86 16.73
N THR A 677 30.48 -38.48 16.47
CA THR A 677 30.25 -39.17 15.20
C THR A 677 29.77 -38.21 14.11
N ARG A 678 30.34 -38.38 12.92
CA ARG A 678 29.84 -37.80 11.66
C ARG A 678 29.23 -38.86 10.74
N VAL A 679 29.23 -40.13 11.16
CA VAL A 679 28.86 -41.30 10.34
C VAL A 679 27.56 -41.93 10.84
N HIS A 680 27.36 -41.98 12.15
CA HIS A 680 26.16 -42.56 12.76
C HIS A 680 25.16 -41.45 13.09
N VAL A 681 24.66 -40.80 12.03
CA VAL A 681 23.65 -39.75 12.11
C VAL A 681 22.36 -40.30 11.52
N GLU A 682 21.34 -40.43 12.34
CA GLU A 682 19.98 -40.75 11.88
C GLU A 682 19.27 -39.45 11.54
N THR A 683 18.59 -39.41 10.39
CA THR A 683 17.83 -38.25 9.94
C THR A 683 16.36 -38.60 9.90
N GLU A 684 15.53 -37.77 10.52
CA GLU A 684 14.08 -37.92 10.52
C GLU A 684 13.44 -36.66 9.97
N VAL A 685 12.57 -36.82 8.97
CA VAL A 685 11.83 -35.72 8.38
C VAL A 685 10.40 -35.72 8.92
N ARG A 686 9.99 -34.59 9.49
CA ARG A 686 8.65 -34.38 10.06
C ARG A 686 7.92 -33.23 9.37
N VAL A 687 6.60 -33.27 9.43
CA VAL A 687 5.72 -32.16 9.06
C VAL A 687 5.02 -31.65 10.31
N GLU A 688 5.13 -30.35 10.53
CA GLU A 688 4.37 -29.61 11.53
C GLU A 688 3.11 -29.07 10.86
N ILE A 689 1.94 -29.32 11.46
CA ILE A 689 0.63 -28.92 10.93
C ILE A 689 -0.09 -28.09 11.98
N TRP A 690 -0.61 -26.93 11.58
CA TRP A 690 -1.38 -26.02 12.43
C TRP A 690 -2.56 -25.43 11.67
N GLY A 691 -3.55 -24.92 12.39
CA GLY A 691 -4.63 -24.12 11.81
C GLY A 691 -4.58 -22.68 12.30
N SER A 692 -5.12 -21.78 11.50
CA SER A 692 -5.31 -20.38 11.87
C SER A 692 -6.76 -19.98 11.60
N ASN A 693 -7.46 -19.57 12.66
CA ASN A 693 -8.83 -19.06 12.61
C ASN A 693 -8.79 -17.56 12.92
N LEU A 694 -8.98 -16.72 11.90
CA LEU A 694 -9.05 -15.27 12.03
C LEU A 694 -10.49 -14.77 12.27
N ASN A 695 -11.49 -15.66 12.25
CA ASN A 695 -12.85 -15.30 12.68
C ASN A 695 -12.87 -15.08 14.20
N VAL A 696 -13.79 -14.24 14.67
CA VAL A 696 -13.96 -13.98 16.12
C VAL A 696 -14.57 -15.16 16.87
N GLU A 697 -15.28 -16.05 16.17
CA GLU A 697 -15.93 -17.22 16.74
C GLU A 697 -15.01 -18.44 16.72
N ASP A 698 -15.12 -19.25 17.76
CA ASP A 698 -14.51 -20.57 17.81
C ASP A 698 -15.06 -21.48 16.71
N SER A 699 -14.21 -22.38 16.22
CA SER A 699 -14.61 -23.39 15.25
C SER A 699 -14.01 -24.74 15.57
N ARG A 700 -14.58 -25.79 14.98
CA ARG A 700 -14.08 -27.16 15.07
C ARG A 700 -14.04 -27.78 13.69
N SER A 701 -12.97 -28.51 13.40
CA SER A 701 -12.85 -29.26 12.15
C SER A 701 -12.02 -30.51 12.35
N ASP A 702 -12.27 -31.52 11.52
CA ASP A 702 -11.38 -32.66 11.41
C ASP A 702 -10.17 -32.26 10.56
N CYS A 703 -8.98 -32.71 10.95
CA CYS A 703 -7.77 -32.56 10.16
C CYS A 703 -7.49 -33.89 9.46
N VAL A 704 -7.63 -33.90 8.14
CA VAL A 704 -7.33 -35.06 7.28
C VAL A 704 -5.99 -34.82 6.60
N VAL A 705 -5.10 -35.81 6.67
CA VAL A 705 -3.79 -35.77 6.01
C VAL A 705 -3.74 -36.91 4.98
N ARG A 706 -3.24 -36.57 3.79
CA ARG A 706 -2.99 -37.50 2.70
C ARG A 706 -1.58 -37.26 2.16
N ALA A 707 -0.96 -38.30 1.62
CA ALA A 707 0.38 -38.18 1.06
C ALA A 707 0.58 -39.06 -0.16
N TRP A 708 1.45 -38.62 -1.06
CA TRP A 708 1.74 -39.30 -2.33
C TRP A 708 3.22 -39.29 -2.62
N ASP A 709 3.70 -40.39 -3.17
CA ASP A 709 5.02 -40.48 -3.75
C ASP A 709 5.04 -39.75 -5.10
N LEU A 710 5.97 -38.79 -5.26
CA LEU A 710 6.07 -37.91 -6.44
C LEU A 710 6.33 -38.67 -7.73
N GLU A 711 7.15 -39.72 -7.67
CA GLU A 711 7.64 -40.42 -8.84
C GLU A 711 6.61 -41.41 -9.38
N THR A 712 5.82 -42.01 -8.49
CA THR A 712 4.82 -43.03 -8.83
C THR A 712 3.38 -42.51 -8.85
N GLY A 713 3.10 -41.36 -8.24
CA GLY A 713 1.76 -40.81 -8.04
C GLY A 713 0.89 -41.65 -7.08
N LYS A 714 1.45 -42.66 -6.43
CA LYS A 714 0.69 -43.54 -5.54
C LYS A 714 0.53 -42.91 -4.16
N GLU A 715 -0.68 -43.01 -3.63
CA GLU A 715 -0.97 -42.60 -2.25
C GLU A 715 -0.14 -43.47 -1.27
N THR A 716 0.62 -42.82 -0.41
CA THR A 716 1.41 -43.45 0.67
C THR A 716 0.65 -43.43 1.99
N TYR A 717 -0.26 -42.48 2.17
CA TYR A 717 -1.02 -42.31 3.39
C TYR A 717 -2.35 -41.59 3.14
N SER A 718 -3.37 -41.96 3.93
CA SER A 718 -4.62 -41.22 4.07
C SER A 718 -5.21 -41.51 5.45
N GLY A 719 -5.47 -40.46 6.23
CA GLY A 719 -6.02 -40.62 7.57
C GLY A 719 -6.49 -39.32 8.19
N THR A 720 -7.43 -39.42 9.13
CA THR A 720 -7.79 -38.31 10.01
C THR A 720 -6.81 -38.28 11.18
N VAL A 721 -6.01 -37.22 11.28
CA VAL A 721 -4.95 -37.09 12.30
C VAL A 721 -5.43 -36.34 13.54
N SER A 722 -6.53 -35.59 13.42
CA SER A 722 -7.21 -34.96 14.54
C SER A 722 -8.70 -34.85 14.23
N THR A 723 -9.56 -35.19 15.18
CA THR A 723 -11.02 -35.16 15.03
C THR A 723 -11.59 -34.03 15.88
N GLN A 724 -12.45 -33.20 15.29
CA GLN A 724 -13.09 -32.06 15.95
C GLN A 724 -12.09 -31.17 16.70
N HIS A 725 -10.93 -30.94 16.07
CA HIS A 725 -9.87 -30.10 16.61
C HIS A 725 -10.43 -28.71 16.87
N HIS A 726 -10.16 -28.15 18.04
CA HIS A 726 -10.66 -26.84 18.44
C HIS A 726 -9.75 -25.74 17.91
N PHE A 727 -10.33 -24.83 17.14
CA PHE A 727 -9.68 -23.63 16.64
C PHE A 727 -10.32 -22.43 17.35
N PRO A 728 -9.67 -21.89 18.40
CA PRO A 728 -10.18 -20.72 19.09
C PRO A 728 -10.33 -19.54 18.12
N GLY A 729 -11.30 -18.68 18.39
CA GLY A 729 -11.50 -17.44 17.65
C GLY A 729 -10.23 -16.59 17.65
N ASN A 730 -9.89 -16.06 16.48
CA ASN A 730 -8.83 -15.10 16.26
C ASN A 730 -7.45 -15.55 16.77
N ALA A 731 -7.07 -16.80 16.50
CA ALA A 731 -5.78 -17.37 16.90
C ALA A 731 -5.33 -18.54 16.01
N SER A 732 -4.05 -18.85 16.11
CA SER A 732 -3.38 -20.00 15.50
C SER A 732 -3.12 -21.10 16.53
N THR A 733 -3.40 -22.35 16.19
CA THR A 733 -3.21 -23.53 17.06
C THR A 733 -2.51 -24.68 16.34
N GLU A 734 -1.57 -25.30 17.05
CA GLU A 734 -0.87 -26.50 16.57
C GLU A 734 -1.81 -27.71 16.57
N ILE A 735 -1.84 -28.46 15.46
CA ILE A 735 -2.70 -29.64 15.32
C ILE A 735 -1.89 -30.90 15.63
N THR A 736 -0.80 -31.10 14.90
CA THR A 736 0.04 -32.29 15.05
C THR A 736 1.44 -32.06 14.52
N TRP A 737 2.36 -32.94 14.93
CA TRP A 737 3.72 -33.03 14.46
C TRP A 737 4.05 -34.50 14.22
N MET A 738 4.16 -34.88 12.94
CA MET A 738 4.27 -36.28 12.54
C MET A 738 5.41 -36.50 11.55
N LYS A 739 5.96 -37.72 11.52
CA LYS A 739 6.88 -38.12 10.45
C LYS A 739 6.20 -37.97 9.10
N VAL A 740 6.95 -37.60 8.07
CA VAL A 740 6.46 -37.69 6.68
C VAL A 740 6.01 -39.13 6.44
N PRO A 741 4.74 -39.37 6.09
CA PRO A 741 4.22 -40.72 6.04
C PRO A 741 4.63 -41.39 4.71
N VAL A 742 5.61 -42.27 4.80
CA VAL A 742 6.22 -43.03 3.69
C VAL A 742 5.83 -44.51 3.78
N ARG A 743 6.04 -45.27 2.70
CA ARG A 743 5.76 -46.72 2.71
C ARG A 743 6.92 -47.50 3.35
N ASN A 744 8.15 -47.06 3.09
CA ASN A 744 9.36 -47.70 3.59
C ASN A 744 10.22 -46.69 4.35
N GLU A 745 10.16 -46.70 5.69
CA GLU A 745 10.99 -45.83 6.52
C GLU A 745 12.50 -46.10 6.29
N GLY A 746 13.31 -45.05 6.33
CA GLY A 746 14.78 -45.14 6.19
C GLY A 746 15.29 -45.35 4.76
N THR A 747 14.43 -45.25 3.75
CA THR A 747 14.80 -45.40 2.33
C THR A 747 15.02 -44.08 1.60
N GLY A 748 14.79 -42.93 2.24
CA GLY A 748 14.82 -41.61 1.59
C GLY A 748 13.50 -41.22 0.90
N GLU A 749 12.46 -42.06 0.97
CA GLU A 749 11.14 -41.80 0.40
C GLU A 749 10.51 -40.48 0.89
N GLU A 750 10.88 -40.03 2.09
CA GLU A 750 10.42 -38.78 2.67
C GLU A 750 10.78 -37.59 1.77
N ASN A 751 11.95 -37.62 1.13
CA ASN A 751 12.45 -36.56 0.25
C ASN A 751 11.73 -36.49 -1.10
N ARG A 752 10.85 -37.47 -1.40
CA ARG A 752 10.01 -37.49 -2.60
C ARG A 752 8.51 -37.66 -2.29
N THR A 753 8.10 -37.45 -1.04
CA THR A 753 6.69 -37.57 -0.63
C THR A 753 6.05 -36.18 -0.49
N VAL A 754 4.95 -35.93 -1.20
CA VAL A 754 4.09 -34.75 -1.03
C VAL A 754 3.06 -35.04 0.05
N VAL A 755 2.81 -34.07 0.92
CA VAL A 755 1.80 -34.17 1.98
C VAL A 755 0.76 -33.09 1.76
N ALA A 756 -0.52 -33.45 1.74
CA ALA A 756 -1.63 -32.50 1.77
C ALA A 756 -2.39 -32.65 3.08
N ALA A 757 -2.79 -31.51 3.65
CA ALA A 757 -3.62 -31.45 4.84
C ALA A 757 -4.88 -30.64 4.55
N TYR A 758 -5.99 -31.10 5.10
CA TYR A 758 -7.32 -30.56 4.86
C TYR A 758 -8.04 -30.35 6.19
N LEU A 759 -8.73 -29.21 6.31
CA LEU A 759 -9.74 -29.03 7.34
C LEU A 759 -11.09 -29.41 6.76
N ILE A 760 -11.76 -30.37 7.40
CA ILE A 760 -13.08 -30.85 7.02
C ILE A 760 -14.06 -30.48 8.13
N GLN A 761 -15.07 -29.68 7.78
CA GLN A 761 -16.15 -29.30 8.68
C GLN A 761 -17.48 -29.70 8.04
N ASP A 762 -18.30 -30.47 8.76
CA ASP A 762 -19.60 -30.96 8.27
C ASP A 762 -19.52 -31.66 6.89
N GLY A 763 -18.43 -32.42 6.68
CA GLY A 763 -18.16 -33.14 5.43
C GLY A 763 -17.68 -32.25 4.27
N LYS A 764 -17.46 -30.95 4.48
CA LYS A 764 -16.95 -30.01 3.47
C LYS A 764 -15.51 -29.60 3.77
N GLN A 765 -14.69 -29.51 2.73
CA GLN A 765 -13.34 -28.94 2.82
C GLN A 765 -13.42 -27.43 3.01
N THR A 766 -12.90 -26.92 4.13
CA THR A 766 -12.87 -25.49 4.46
C THR A 766 -11.49 -24.86 4.29
N ALA A 767 -10.43 -25.65 4.45
CA ALA A 767 -9.06 -25.21 4.20
C ALA A 767 -8.20 -26.36 3.69
N ARG A 768 -7.10 -26.01 3.03
CA ARG A 768 -6.18 -26.92 2.36
C ARG A 768 -4.77 -26.34 2.32
N CYS A 769 -3.78 -27.20 2.53
CA CYS A 769 -2.37 -26.89 2.28
C CYS A 769 -1.68 -28.11 1.66
N VAL A 770 -0.75 -27.88 0.74
CA VAL A 770 0.09 -28.93 0.15
C VAL A 770 1.55 -28.57 0.42
N ASN A 771 2.24 -29.46 1.12
CA ASN A 771 3.66 -29.35 1.44
C ASN A 771 4.48 -30.25 0.53
N TRP A 772 5.50 -29.67 -0.09
CA TRP A 772 6.44 -30.35 -0.97
C TRP A 772 7.81 -30.45 -0.28
N PRO A 773 8.62 -31.47 -0.60
CA PRO A 773 10.03 -31.44 -0.23
C PRO A 773 10.74 -30.29 -0.97
N GLU A 774 11.57 -29.54 -0.26
CA GLU A 774 12.29 -28.38 -0.79
C GLU A 774 13.82 -28.56 -0.67
N PRO A 775 14.61 -27.93 -1.56
CA PRO A 775 14.19 -27.09 -2.68
C PRO A 775 13.62 -27.88 -3.86
N LEU A 776 12.64 -27.29 -4.56
CA LEU A 776 11.87 -27.94 -5.64
C LEU A 776 12.74 -28.41 -6.81
N LYS A 777 13.92 -27.79 -7.01
CA LYS A 777 14.87 -28.15 -8.07
C LYS A 777 15.37 -29.59 -8.02
N HIS A 778 15.36 -30.21 -6.82
CA HIS A 778 15.80 -31.60 -6.64
C HIS A 778 14.71 -32.62 -6.92
N LEU A 779 13.46 -32.19 -7.11
CA LEU A 779 12.33 -33.10 -7.30
C LEU A 779 12.27 -33.65 -8.73
N HIS A 780 12.02 -34.96 -8.84
CA HIS A 780 11.74 -35.64 -10.10
C HIS A 780 10.23 -35.59 -10.43
N LEU A 781 9.76 -34.43 -10.88
CA LEU A 781 8.35 -34.18 -11.19
C LEU A 781 7.90 -34.90 -12.47
N GLN A 782 6.86 -35.73 -12.37
CA GLN A 782 6.19 -36.37 -13.52
C GLN A 782 5.36 -35.35 -14.30
N ARG A 783 5.38 -35.43 -15.64
CA ARG A 783 4.42 -34.68 -16.47
C ARG A 783 3.07 -35.41 -16.46
N PRO A 784 1.96 -34.74 -16.09
CA PRO A 784 0.64 -35.37 -16.14
C PRO A 784 0.25 -35.69 -17.58
N LYS A 785 -0.17 -36.93 -17.83
CA LYS A 785 -0.73 -37.43 -19.09
C LYS A 785 -2.24 -37.22 -19.16
N LYS A 786 -2.90 -37.03 -18.02
CA LYS A 786 -4.36 -36.84 -17.90
C LYS A 786 -4.70 -35.58 -17.12
N LEU A 787 -3.99 -34.48 -17.39
CA LEU A 787 -4.37 -33.17 -16.87
C LEU A 787 -5.69 -32.73 -17.48
N LYS A 788 -6.67 -32.43 -16.63
CA LYS A 788 -7.93 -31.80 -17.03
C LYS A 788 -7.94 -30.36 -16.55
N VAL A 789 -8.38 -29.46 -17.43
CA VAL A 789 -8.61 -28.03 -17.15
C VAL A 789 -9.86 -27.65 -17.92
N GLU A 790 -11.01 -27.76 -17.28
CA GLU A 790 -12.31 -27.69 -17.93
C GLU A 790 -13.22 -26.69 -17.20
N LEU A 791 -14.00 -25.90 -17.94
CA LEU A 791 -15.01 -25.05 -17.33
C LEU A 791 -16.10 -25.92 -16.70
N ALA A 792 -16.42 -25.66 -15.44
CA ALA A 792 -17.54 -26.28 -14.76
C ALA A 792 -18.85 -26.00 -15.50
N ALA A 793 -19.83 -26.90 -15.35
CA ALA A 793 -21.10 -26.81 -16.06
C ALA A 793 -21.90 -25.53 -15.74
N ASP A 794 -21.68 -24.94 -14.56
CA ASP A 794 -22.28 -23.67 -14.13
C ASP A 794 -21.59 -22.43 -14.71
N GLY A 795 -20.41 -22.59 -15.33
CA GLY A 795 -19.61 -21.49 -15.87
C GLY A 795 -18.92 -20.63 -14.81
N GLN A 796 -18.93 -21.02 -13.54
CA GLN A 796 -18.42 -20.21 -12.43
C GLN A 796 -17.03 -20.63 -11.95
N SER A 797 -16.52 -21.77 -12.41
CA SER A 797 -15.19 -22.25 -12.03
C SER A 797 -14.51 -23.07 -13.12
N VAL A 798 -13.18 -23.09 -13.11
CA VAL A 798 -12.35 -24.02 -13.89
C VAL A 798 -11.97 -25.18 -12.98
N GLN A 799 -12.36 -26.38 -13.38
CA GLN A 799 -12.05 -27.63 -12.68
C GLN A 799 -10.73 -28.20 -13.18
N VAL A 800 -9.83 -28.45 -12.24
CA VAL A 800 -8.49 -28.96 -12.48
C VAL A 800 -8.27 -30.28 -11.74
N SER A 801 -7.77 -31.29 -12.45
CA SER A 801 -7.38 -32.57 -11.84
C SER A 801 -6.23 -33.21 -12.62
N ALA A 802 -5.39 -33.97 -11.93
CA ALA A 802 -4.27 -34.71 -12.52
C ALA A 802 -4.08 -36.07 -11.84
N GLU A 803 -3.45 -37.02 -12.54
CA GLU A 803 -3.16 -38.35 -12.02
C GLU A 803 -1.83 -38.46 -11.26
N VAL A 804 -1.05 -37.39 -11.25
CA VAL A 804 0.21 -37.22 -10.50
C VAL A 804 0.19 -35.86 -9.79
N PRO A 805 0.98 -35.67 -8.73
CA PRO A 805 1.14 -34.36 -8.11
C PRO A 805 1.68 -33.32 -9.12
N VAL A 806 1.07 -32.13 -9.17
CA VAL A 806 1.47 -30.99 -10.02
C VAL A 806 1.68 -29.77 -9.13
N LYS A 807 2.88 -29.18 -9.16
CA LYS A 807 3.24 -27.98 -8.39
C LYS A 807 2.92 -26.71 -9.17
N GLY A 808 2.24 -25.77 -8.52
CA GLY A 808 2.07 -24.40 -8.99
C GLY A 808 1.30 -24.26 -10.30
N LEU A 809 0.24 -25.02 -10.52
CA LEU A 809 -0.56 -24.92 -11.75
C LEU A 809 -1.30 -23.58 -11.81
N ALA A 810 -0.90 -22.74 -12.77
CA ALA A 810 -1.58 -21.51 -13.14
C ALA A 810 -2.45 -21.74 -14.37
N VAL A 811 -3.71 -21.30 -14.30
CA VAL A 811 -4.62 -21.29 -15.45
C VAL A 811 -4.56 -19.92 -16.12
N GLY A 812 -4.44 -19.91 -17.44
CA GLY A 812 -4.43 -18.71 -18.26
C GLY A 812 -5.61 -18.65 -19.22
N CYS A 813 -5.91 -17.45 -19.71
CA CYS A 813 -6.85 -17.21 -20.79
C CYS A 813 -6.35 -16.06 -21.66
N ALA A 814 -6.54 -16.16 -22.99
CA ALA A 814 -6.19 -15.09 -23.92
C ALA A 814 -7.20 -13.93 -23.92
N ASP A 815 -8.42 -14.17 -23.43
CA ASP A 815 -9.45 -13.14 -23.25
C ASP A 815 -9.22 -12.40 -21.92
N GLU A 816 -8.80 -11.14 -21.99
CA GLU A 816 -8.48 -10.33 -20.81
C GLU A 816 -9.70 -9.96 -19.96
N HIS A 817 -10.92 -10.14 -20.48
CA HIS A 817 -12.16 -9.94 -19.72
C HIS A 817 -12.44 -11.10 -18.76
N VAL A 818 -11.85 -12.28 -19.00
CA VAL A 818 -11.93 -13.43 -18.10
C VAL A 818 -11.05 -13.17 -16.89
N LYS A 819 -11.65 -13.16 -15.69
CA LYS A 819 -10.95 -12.91 -14.43
C LYS A 819 -11.01 -14.16 -13.55
N PHE A 820 -9.89 -14.48 -12.93
CA PHE A 820 -9.79 -15.61 -12.00
C PHE A 820 -9.89 -15.10 -10.55
N ASP A 821 -10.70 -15.77 -9.74
CA ASP A 821 -10.84 -15.45 -8.32
C ASP A 821 -9.75 -16.09 -7.47
N ASP A 822 -9.09 -17.13 -7.99
CA ASP A 822 -7.92 -17.80 -7.43
C ASP A 822 -7.01 -18.28 -8.58
N ASN A 823 -5.74 -18.58 -8.33
CA ASN A 823 -4.83 -19.14 -9.33
C ASN A 823 -3.57 -19.73 -8.66
N LEU A 824 -2.65 -20.34 -9.42
CA LEU A 824 -1.44 -20.99 -8.87
C LEU A 824 -1.77 -22.06 -7.84
N MET A 825 -2.41 -23.14 -8.28
CA MET A 825 -2.84 -24.25 -7.45
C MET A 825 -1.87 -25.41 -7.53
N ASP A 826 -1.45 -25.94 -6.39
CA ASP A 826 -0.95 -27.31 -6.37
C ASP A 826 -2.11 -28.27 -6.64
N VAL A 827 -1.87 -29.41 -7.29
CA VAL A 827 -2.88 -30.44 -7.58
C VAL A 827 -2.32 -31.79 -7.15
N VAL A 828 -3.08 -32.59 -6.41
CA VAL A 828 -2.68 -33.95 -5.99
C VAL A 828 -3.66 -35.01 -6.52
N PRO A 829 -3.23 -36.27 -6.68
CA PRO A 829 -4.07 -37.32 -7.28
C PRO A 829 -5.38 -37.57 -6.54
N GLY A 830 -6.47 -37.68 -7.30
CA GLY A 830 -7.82 -37.92 -6.78
C GLY A 830 -8.50 -36.69 -6.18
N GLU A 831 -7.89 -35.50 -6.30
CA GLU A 831 -8.49 -34.22 -5.97
C GLU A 831 -9.04 -33.53 -7.23
N LEU A 832 -10.19 -32.89 -7.07
CA LEU A 832 -10.75 -31.95 -8.05
C LEU A 832 -10.62 -30.54 -7.48
N VAL A 833 -9.67 -29.76 -8.00
CA VAL A 833 -9.45 -28.37 -7.60
C VAL A 833 -10.37 -27.48 -8.42
N SER A 834 -11.08 -26.55 -7.75
CA SER A 834 -12.00 -25.61 -8.40
C SER A 834 -11.44 -24.20 -8.31
N ILE A 835 -11.23 -23.55 -9.44
CA ILE A 835 -10.71 -22.19 -9.55
C ILE A 835 -11.84 -21.27 -10.00
N GLY A 836 -12.30 -20.37 -9.12
CA GLY A 836 -13.37 -19.43 -9.47
C GLY A 836 -13.01 -18.58 -10.68
N VAL A 837 -13.97 -18.38 -11.59
CA VAL A 837 -13.78 -17.60 -12.81
C VAL A 837 -15.01 -16.75 -13.11
N ARG A 838 -14.77 -15.52 -13.56
CA ARG A 838 -15.79 -14.56 -13.98
C ARG A 838 -15.64 -14.27 -15.47
N ASN A 839 -16.77 -13.98 -16.13
CA ASN A 839 -16.89 -13.67 -17.55
C ASN A 839 -16.44 -14.79 -18.51
N ALA A 840 -16.25 -16.01 -18.01
CA ALA A 840 -16.02 -17.16 -18.87
C ALA A 840 -17.31 -17.60 -19.57
N THR A 841 -17.18 -18.12 -20.79
CA THR A 841 -18.26 -18.71 -21.57
C THR A 841 -17.89 -20.16 -21.92
N LYS A 842 -18.86 -20.93 -22.42
CA LYS A 842 -18.61 -22.31 -22.88
C LYS A 842 -17.56 -22.42 -24.00
N ASN A 843 -17.27 -21.32 -24.70
CA ASN A 843 -16.28 -21.25 -25.76
C ASN A 843 -14.91 -20.72 -25.28
N THR A 844 -14.81 -20.31 -24.01
CA THR A 844 -13.56 -19.81 -23.43
C THR A 844 -12.52 -20.93 -23.41
N LYS A 845 -11.34 -20.64 -23.96
CA LYS A 845 -10.21 -21.56 -23.98
C LYS A 845 -9.27 -21.23 -22.83
N PHE A 846 -8.96 -22.25 -22.04
CA PHE A 846 -8.03 -22.16 -20.94
C PHE A 846 -6.70 -22.80 -21.32
N THR A 847 -5.61 -22.17 -20.89
CA THR A 847 -4.27 -22.76 -20.90
C THR A 847 -3.86 -23.09 -19.48
N ALA A 848 -2.87 -23.96 -19.32
CA ALA A 848 -2.28 -24.25 -18.02
C ALA A 848 -0.77 -24.16 -18.12
N GLN A 849 -0.15 -23.58 -17.09
CA GLN A 849 1.29 -23.50 -16.90
C GLN A 849 1.62 -24.07 -15.53
N TYR A 850 2.60 -24.95 -15.43
CA TYR A 850 3.05 -25.50 -14.14
C TYR A 850 4.56 -25.76 -14.15
N LEU A 851 5.13 -26.04 -12.97
CA LEU A 851 6.56 -26.27 -12.84
C LEU A 851 7.00 -27.53 -13.61
N ASN A 852 8.11 -27.45 -14.35
CA ASN A 852 8.68 -28.53 -15.20
C ASN A 852 7.93 -28.77 -16.53
N MET A 853 7.17 -27.78 -17.00
CA MET A 853 6.44 -27.78 -18.27
C MET A 853 7.26 -27.22 -19.46
N SER A 854 8.60 -27.15 -19.38
CA SER A 854 9.41 -26.61 -20.48
C SER A 854 9.26 -27.46 -21.76
N GLY A 855 8.60 -26.90 -22.77
CA GLY A 855 8.30 -27.55 -24.05
C GLY A 855 6.83 -27.94 -24.17
#